data_AF-A0A2V9APD9-F1
#
_entry.id   AF-A0A2V9APD9-F1
#
_cell.length_a   1.000
_cell.length_b   1.000
_cell.length_c   1.000
_cell.angle_alpha   90.00
_cell.angle_beta   90.00
_cell.angle_gamma   90.00
#
_symmetry.space_group_name_H-M   'P 1'
#
loop_
_entity.id
_entity.type
_entity.pdbx_description
1 polymer ?
#
loop_
_entity_poly.entity_id
_entity_poly.type
_entity_poly.pdbx_seq_one_letter_code
_entity_poly.pdbx_strand_id
1 'polypeptide(L)'
;MKVLMLHCRYTKRGGEDLAVESEEQLLSTRGHSVFPYRRNNAEIEPFTIVQKAALPLTTVWSNKTLAEVRRFALNHEPDVAHFHNTFPLISPSAYSACRSAGIPVVQTLHNYRLVCPGTTLSRGGKPCECCLGKGIAWPAVRYACYRGNRTASGTVAAMLAIHQALGTWTKKVDLYVALSNFARDKFIAGGLPAAKIVVKPNFVHPDPGAERDVSDYALFVGRLSPEKGLGTLLAAWKQLGSKIPLRIVGDGPLRGELEALVERLGLARVRFLGHLDRQAVFAAMKSARFLVVPSECYENLPMTVTEAYACGTPTIVAGLGALQEMVADERTGIHFVPGNAEDLACKVEWVWTHPRDMEEIGQAGRAEFVAKYTADRNYEMLMGIYKRAIESRKEDLPWRVTWKNGVGVRRPSFEVLGVHVDALELPEACRTVSEWIEHRHGCRYVALTGMHGIMEAQHDPAFKCILNAADLVVPDGTPLVWLSRFRGRPLTRRVYGPELMLEVCRQTASGGCRHFLMGGAPGVADGLATILKRRFPGLVIAGTCSPPFEPWAEAQEEELVATINRAAPDVVWVGLGTPKQEQWMHRHRGRLQAAVLLGVGAAFDIHSGRRRQAPRWMRENGGEWLFRLVQEPRRLWRRYLVYGPQFLFSVALESLKLRRFE
;
A
#
# COMPACT_ATOMS: atom_id res chain seq x y z
N MET A 1 -2.41 11.02 -14.86
CA MET A 1 -2.45 10.46 -13.48
C MET A 1 -1.26 9.53 -13.32
N LYS A 2 -0.65 9.54 -12.14
CA LYS A 2 0.43 8.66 -11.72
C LYS A 2 -0.14 7.50 -10.91
N VAL A 3 0.00 6.27 -11.41
CA VAL A 3 -0.59 5.07 -10.80
C VAL A 3 0.54 4.14 -10.34
N LEU A 4 0.57 3.84 -9.04
CA LEU A 4 1.44 2.79 -8.50
C LEU A 4 0.71 1.45 -8.58
N MET A 5 1.19 0.52 -9.41
CA MET A 5 0.56 -0.82 -9.54
C MET A 5 1.36 -1.87 -8.79
N LEU A 6 0.73 -2.57 -7.85
CA LEU A 6 1.38 -3.61 -7.03
C LEU A 6 0.85 -4.99 -7.37
N HIS A 7 1.75 -5.88 -7.78
CA HIS A 7 1.40 -7.25 -8.18
C HIS A 7 2.48 -8.29 -7.85
N CYS A 8 2.09 -9.39 -7.21
CA CYS A 8 2.92 -10.55 -6.94
C CYS A 8 2.58 -11.65 -7.94
N ARG A 9 3.46 -11.86 -8.92
CA ARG A 9 3.27 -12.84 -9.99
C ARG A 9 3.33 -14.27 -9.47
N TYR A 10 2.46 -15.13 -10.00
CA TYR A 10 2.54 -16.57 -9.78
C TYR A 10 3.69 -17.19 -10.57
N THR A 11 4.19 -18.35 -10.12
CA THR A 11 5.23 -19.10 -10.83
C THR A 11 4.75 -19.57 -12.22
N LYS A 12 3.47 -19.91 -12.34
CA LYS A 12 2.82 -20.22 -13.62
C LYS A 12 1.90 -19.07 -14.01
N ARG A 13 2.09 -18.54 -15.22
CA ARG A 13 1.29 -17.44 -15.77
C ARG A 13 -0.20 -17.79 -15.77
N GLY A 14 -1.03 -16.98 -15.13
CA GLY A 14 -2.47 -17.17 -15.01
C GLY A 14 -3.30 -16.06 -15.64
N GLY A 15 -4.64 -16.20 -15.60
CA GLY A 15 -5.57 -15.15 -16.06
C GLY A 15 -5.46 -13.86 -15.25
N GLU A 16 -5.09 -13.95 -13.97
CA GLU A 16 -4.80 -12.80 -13.12
C GLU A 16 -3.61 -11.98 -13.67
N ASP A 17 -2.49 -12.62 -14.01
CA ASP A 17 -1.31 -11.93 -14.55
C ASP A 17 -1.63 -11.21 -15.88
N LEU A 18 -2.41 -11.86 -16.75
CA LEU A 18 -2.87 -11.28 -18.02
C LEU A 18 -3.80 -10.07 -17.82
N ALA A 19 -4.69 -10.13 -16.82
CA ALA A 19 -5.58 -9.02 -16.50
C ALA A 19 -4.79 -7.79 -16.02
N VAL A 20 -3.78 -7.99 -15.16
CA VAL A 20 -2.89 -6.91 -14.70
C VAL A 20 -2.11 -6.30 -15.87
N GLU A 21 -1.51 -7.13 -16.71
CA GLU A 21 -0.75 -6.67 -17.89
C GLU A 21 -1.64 -5.88 -18.86
N SER A 22 -2.87 -6.35 -19.10
CA SER A 22 -3.83 -5.66 -19.97
C SER A 22 -4.22 -4.30 -19.39
N GLU A 23 -4.43 -4.21 -18.08
CA GLU A 23 -4.79 -2.94 -17.41
C GLU A 23 -3.63 -1.94 -17.38
N GLU A 24 -2.39 -2.40 -17.13
CA GLU A 24 -1.19 -1.58 -17.24
C GLU A 24 -1.02 -1.01 -18.65
N GLN A 25 -1.23 -1.85 -19.68
CA GLN A 25 -1.13 -1.42 -21.07
C GLN A 25 -2.22 -0.40 -21.40
N LEU A 26 -3.46 -0.63 -20.98
CA LEU A 26 -4.60 0.28 -21.18
C LEU A 26 -4.34 1.66 -20.55
N LEU A 27 -3.81 1.71 -19.34
CA LEU A 27 -3.47 2.98 -18.69
C LEU A 27 -2.33 3.69 -19.41
N SER A 28 -1.30 2.96 -19.82
CA SER A 28 -0.12 3.52 -20.50
C SER A 28 -0.48 4.08 -21.88
N THR A 29 -1.29 3.38 -22.68
CA THR A 29 -1.74 3.84 -24.00
C THR A 29 -2.65 5.07 -23.92
N ARG A 30 -3.33 5.27 -22.78
CA ARG A 30 -4.14 6.46 -22.48
C ARG A 30 -3.34 7.61 -21.85
N GLY A 31 -2.01 7.52 -21.83
CA GLY A 31 -1.11 8.60 -21.39
C GLY A 31 -0.91 8.72 -19.87
N HIS A 32 -1.28 7.70 -19.09
CA HIS A 32 -1.02 7.67 -17.66
C HIS A 32 0.40 7.17 -17.36
N SER A 33 1.03 7.71 -16.31
CA SER A 33 2.31 7.21 -15.83
C SER A 33 2.07 6.03 -14.89
N VAL A 34 2.33 4.81 -15.37
CA VAL A 34 2.17 3.59 -14.57
C VAL A 34 3.52 3.17 -14.01
N PHE A 35 3.59 3.05 -12.70
CA PHE A 35 4.80 2.65 -11.99
C PHE A 35 4.60 1.26 -11.36
N PRO A 36 5.10 0.18 -11.98
CA PRO A 36 4.89 -1.17 -11.48
C PRO A 36 5.85 -1.50 -10.33
N TYR A 37 5.30 -2.02 -9.23
CA TYR A 37 6.04 -2.69 -8.15
C TYR A 37 5.71 -4.18 -8.17
N ARG A 38 6.64 -4.99 -8.68
CA ARG A 38 6.43 -6.43 -8.92
C ARG A 38 7.32 -7.29 -8.04
N ARG A 39 6.75 -8.38 -7.55
CA ARG A 39 7.47 -9.51 -6.96
C ARG A 39 7.04 -10.80 -7.66
N ASN A 40 7.86 -11.83 -7.60
CA ASN A 40 7.58 -13.12 -8.25
C ASN A 40 7.73 -14.25 -7.24
N ASN A 41 6.74 -15.16 -7.17
CA ASN A 41 6.80 -16.34 -6.30
C ASN A 41 8.02 -17.24 -6.58
N ALA A 42 8.57 -17.20 -7.79
CA ALA A 42 9.82 -17.88 -8.14
C ALA A 42 11.03 -17.37 -7.32
N GLU A 43 10.96 -16.16 -6.74
CA GLU A 43 11.98 -15.67 -5.80
C GLU A 43 12.17 -16.61 -4.61
N ILE A 44 11.15 -17.40 -4.24
CA ILE A 44 11.15 -18.28 -3.06
C ILE A 44 11.95 -19.58 -3.32
N GLU A 45 12.06 -20.03 -4.57
CA GLU A 45 12.76 -21.27 -4.92
C GLU A 45 14.22 -21.29 -4.43
N PRO A 46 15.03 -20.25 -4.72
CA PRO A 46 16.42 -20.16 -4.24
C PRO A 46 16.57 -19.73 -2.77
N PHE A 47 15.49 -19.56 -2.00
CA PHE A 47 15.61 -19.15 -0.59
C PHE A 47 16.37 -20.19 0.24
N THR A 48 17.25 -19.70 1.11
CA THR A 48 17.93 -20.50 2.12
C THR A 48 16.92 -21.10 3.12
N ILE A 49 17.33 -22.12 3.87
CA ILE A 49 16.48 -22.75 4.91
C ILE A 49 15.96 -21.69 5.90
N VAL A 50 16.81 -20.74 6.29
CA VAL A 50 16.44 -19.63 7.19
C VAL A 50 15.40 -18.70 6.55
N GLN A 51 15.58 -18.34 5.27
CA GLN A 51 14.63 -17.50 4.55
C GLN A 51 13.27 -18.21 4.35
N LYS A 52 13.27 -19.52 4.07
CA LYS A 52 12.06 -20.34 4.01
C LYS A 52 11.36 -20.41 5.36
N ALA A 53 12.11 -20.54 6.46
CA ALA A 53 11.56 -20.52 7.82
C ALA A 53 10.98 -19.14 8.22
N ALA A 54 11.53 -18.04 7.70
CA ALA A 54 11.04 -16.68 7.95
C ALA A 54 9.89 -16.24 7.02
N LEU A 55 9.61 -16.98 5.95
CA LEU A 55 8.55 -16.66 4.97
C LEU A 55 7.16 -16.48 5.61
N PRO A 56 6.71 -17.31 6.58
CA PRO A 56 5.43 -17.10 7.26
C PRO A 56 5.33 -15.72 7.93
N LEU A 57 6.40 -15.31 8.62
CA LEU A 57 6.45 -14.02 9.33
C LEU A 57 6.40 -12.85 8.34
N THR A 58 7.17 -12.92 7.25
CA THR A 58 7.22 -11.88 6.22
C THR A 58 5.95 -11.82 5.37
N THR A 59 5.23 -12.94 5.23
CA THR A 59 3.92 -13.01 4.58
C THR A 59 2.85 -12.28 5.41
N VAL A 60 2.90 -12.41 6.74
CA VAL A 60 2.05 -11.64 7.66
C VAL A 60 2.48 -10.17 7.65
N TRP A 61 3.77 -9.88 7.81
CA TRP A 61 4.25 -8.51 7.83
C TRP A 61 5.70 -8.40 7.34
N SER A 62 5.91 -7.70 6.22
CA SER A 62 7.24 -7.41 5.68
C SER A 62 7.66 -5.96 5.95
N ASN A 63 8.64 -5.77 6.84
CA ASN A 63 9.29 -4.46 7.05
C ASN A 63 10.07 -3.99 5.81
N LYS A 64 10.64 -4.95 5.05
CA LYS A 64 11.31 -4.68 3.78
C LYS A 64 10.34 -4.04 2.79
N THR A 65 9.18 -4.67 2.58
CA THR A 65 8.17 -4.14 1.65
C THR A 65 7.61 -2.80 2.11
N LEU A 66 7.40 -2.63 3.42
CA LEU A 66 6.99 -1.34 3.98
C LEU A 66 7.97 -0.22 3.60
N ALA A 67 9.28 -0.46 3.75
CA ALA A 67 10.31 0.53 3.43
C ALA A 67 10.43 0.79 1.92
N GLU A 68 10.37 -0.26 1.09
CA GLU A 68 10.45 -0.15 -0.36
C GLU A 68 9.27 0.63 -0.94
N VAL A 69 8.04 0.29 -0.55
CA VAL A 69 6.83 0.97 -1.03
C VAL A 69 6.79 2.42 -0.55
N ARG A 70 7.29 2.73 0.65
CA ARG A 70 7.44 4.13 1.11
C ARG A 70 8.44 4.92 0.28
N ARG A 71 9.62 4.35 0.02
CA ARG A 71 10.62 5.01 -0.83
C ARG A 71 10.05 5.26 -2.23
N PHE A 72 9.32 4.29 -2.75
CA PHE A 72 8.67 4.42 -4.04
C PHE A 72 7.63 5.54 -4.06
N ALA A 73 6.78 5.60 -3.03
CA ALA A 73 5.79 6.65 -2.84
C ALA A 73 6.42 8.05 -2.80
N LEU A 74 7.55 8.19 -2.08
CA LEU A 74 8.30 9.46 -1.99
C LEU A 74 8.94 9.87 -3.32
N ASN A 75 9.45 8.91 -4.10
CA ASN A 75 10.16 9.21 -5.34
C ASN A 75 9.23 9.54 -6.52
N HIS A 76 8.04 8.93 -6.57
CA HIS A 76 7.15 9.03 -7.72
C HIS A 76 5.91 9.89 -7.46
N GLU A 77 5.52 10.04 -6.19
CA GLU A 77 4.32 10.78 -5.76
C GLU A 77 3.05 10.32 -6.53
N PRO A 78 2.65 9.04 -6.41
CA PRO A 78 1.50 8.52 -7.15
C PRO A 78 0.18 9.11 -6.63
N ASP A 79 -0.75 9.36 -7.55
CA ASP A 79 -2.10 9.84 -7.24
C ASP A 79 -2.97 8.73 -6.61
N VAL A 80 -2.70 7.48 -6.98
CA VAL A 80 -3.42 6.29 -6.49
C VAL A 80 -2.51 5.05 -6.54
N ALA A 81 -2.67 4.15 -5.58
CA ALA A 81 -2.03 2.84 -5.57
C ALA A 81 -3.09 1.76 -5.88
N HIS A 82 -2.89 1.01 -6.97
CA HIS A 82 -3.76 -0.08 -7.38
C HIS A 82 -3.08 -1.43 -7.11
N PHE A 83 -3.70 -2.23 -6.24
CA PHE A 83 -3.21 -3.53 -5.84
C PHE A 83 -4.00 -4.65 -6.53
N HIS A 84 -3.31 -5.69 -6.97
CA HIS A 84 -3.93 -6.88 -7.55
C HIS A 84 -3.68 -8.11 -6.69
N ASN A 85 -2.43 -8.40 -6.38
CA ASN A 85 -2.06 -9.52 -5.53
C ASN A 85 -0.84 -9.18 -4.70
N THR A 86 -0.98 -9.29 -3.38
CA THR A 86 0.10 -9.01 -2.43
C THR A 86 0.80 -10.27 -1.91
N PHE A 87 0.29 -11.46 -2.25
CA PHE A 87 0.68 -12.70 -1.61
C PHE A 87 1.71 -13.48 -2.44
N PRO A 88 2.76 -14.04 -1.80
CA PRO A 88 3.13 -13.94 -0.38
C PRO A 88 4.17 -12.83 -0.10
N LEU A 89 4.77 -12.22 -1.12
CA LEU A 89 6.03 -11.46 -0.96
C LEU A 89 5.84 -9.96 -0.70
N ILE A 90 4.74 -9.36 -1.15
CA ILE A 90 4.48 -7.93 -0.93
C ILE A 90 3.95 -7.73 0.50
N SER A 91 3.13 -8.67 0.99
CA SER A 91 2.46 -8.63 2.30
C SER A 91 1.52 -7.42 2.47
N PRO A 92 0.58 -7.47 3.45
CA PRO A 92 -0.33 -6.36 3.69
C PRO A 92 0.33 -5.12 4.35
N SER A 93 1.64 -5.16 4.64
CA SER A 93 2.38 -3.96 5.09
C SER A 93 2.40 -2.86 4.03
N ALA A 94 2.32 -3.22 2.74
CA ALA A 94 2.28 -2.26 1.63
C ALA A 94 1.06 -1.31 1.66
N TYR A 95 -0.11 -1.79 2.12
CA TYR A 95 -1.26 -0.91 2.37
C TYR A 95 -0.96 0.14 3.44
N SER A 96 -0.20 -0.26 4.47
CA SER A 96 0.22 0.64 5.55
C SER A 96 1.23 1.67 5.06
N ALA A 97 2.12 1.29 4.13
CA ALA A 97 3.03 2.22 3.46
C ALA A 97 2.26 3.28 2.65
N CYS A 98 1.36 2.86 1.77
CA CYS A 98 0.54 3.78 0.96
C CYS A 98 -0.30 4.69 1.85
N ARG A 99 -0.92 4.12 2.88
CA ARG A 99 -1.70 4.89 3.85
C ARG A 99 -0.85 5.94 4.57
N SER A 100 0.34 5.58 5.02
CA SER A 100 1.25 6.55 5.69
C SER A 100 1.72 7.67 4.77
N ALA A 101 1.77 7.43 3.46
CA ALA A 101 2.13 8.42 2.44
C ALA A 101 0.92 9.24 1.95
N GLY A 102 -0.28 9.03 2.50
CA GLY A 102 -1.48 9.73 2.05
C GLY A 102 -2.03 9.26 0.69
N ILE A 103 -1.51 8.17 0.14
CA ILE A 103 -1.91 7.65 -1.17
C ILE A 103 -3.23 6.86 -1.02
N PRO A 104 -4.25 7.14 -1.84
CA PRO A 104 -5.47 6.34 -1.94
C PRO A 104 -5.18 4.92 -2.44
N VAL A 105 -5.85 3.93 -1.86
CA VAL A 105 -5.62 2.50 -2.10
C VAL A 105 -6.86 1.87 -2.74
N VAL A 106 -6.67 1.31 -3.93
CA VAL A 106 -7.65 0.47 -4.62
C VAL A 106 -7.11 -0.97 -4.68
N GLN A 107 -7.96 -1.97 -4.46
CA GLN A 107 -7.60 -3.39 -4.57
C GLN A 107 -8.56 -4.13 -5.50
N THR A 108 -8.06 -4.74 -6.57
CA THR A 108 -8.83 -5.68 -7.40
C THR A 108 -8.80 -7.09 -6.81
N LEU A 109 -9.97 -7.70 -6.67
CA LEU A 109 -10.18 -9.01 -6.04
C LEU A 109 -10.28 -10.09 -7.12
N HIS A 110 -9.14 -10.52 -7.63
CA HIS A 110 -9.04 -11.56 -8.68
C HIS A 110 -9.39 -12.98 -8.20
N ASN A 111 -9.33 -13.19 -6.89
CA ASN A 111 -9.59 -14.47 -6.25
C ASN A 111 -10.13 -14.26 -4.83
N TYR A 112 -10.66 -15.32 -4.23
CA TYR A 112 -11.32 -15.26 -2.93
C TYR A 112 -10.34 -15.30 -1.74
N ARG A 113 -9.04 -14.96 -1.90
CA ARG A 113 -8.00 -15.08 -0.84
C ARG A 113 -8.41 -14.41 0.47
N LEU A 114 -9.04 -13.24 0.39
CA LEU A 114 -9.41 -12.47 1.59
C LEU A 114 -10.47 -13.18 2.47
N VAL A 115 -11.21 -14.14 1.91
CA VAL A 115 -12.29 -14.86 2.61
C VAL A 115 -12.07 -16.38 2.63
N CYS A 116 -11.14 -16.88 1.82
CA CYS A 116 -10.83 -18.30 1.64
C CYS A 116 -9.32 -18.49 1.47
N PRO A 117 -8.61 -19.13 2.42
CA PRO A 117 -7.19 -19.44 2.27
C PRO A 117 -6.87 -20.27 1.01
N GLY A 118 -7.82 -21.06 0.52
CA GLY A 118 -7.73 -21.84 -0.73
C GLY A 118 -8.02 -21.06 -2.02
N THR A 119 -8.42 -19.78 -1.95
CA THR A 119 -8.71 -18.83 -3.07
C THR A 119 -9.88 -19.10 -3.98
N THR A 120 -10.39 -20.31 -4.04
CA THR A 120 -11.38 -20.70 -5.05
C THR A 120 -12.78 -20.88 -4.50
N LEU A 121 -12.97 -20.78 -3.18
CA LEU A 121 -14.20 -21.19 -2.49
C LEU A 121 -14.67 -22.58 -2.99
N SER A 122 -13.73 -23.51 -3.16
CA SER A 122 -14.00 -24.87 -3.61
C SER A 122 -13.25 -25.90 -2.77
N ARG A 123 -13.83 -27.09 -2.66
CA ARG A 123 -13.22 -28.26 -2.00
C ARG A 123 -13.72 -29.53 -2.67
N GLY A 124 -12.79 -30.37 -3.14
CA GLY A 124 -13.13 -31.62 -3.82
C GLY A 124 -13.95 -31.40 -5.11
N GLY A 125 -13.59 -30.38 -5.90
CA GLY A 125 -14.28 -30.04 -7.15
C GLY A 125 -15.59 -29.26 -6.98
N LYS A 126 -16.14 -29.15 -5.76
CA LYS A 126 -17.44 -28.53 -5.49
C LYS A 126 -17.33 -27.19 -4.75
N PRO A 127 -18.36 -26.33 -4.79
CA PRO A 127 -18.38 -25.09 -4.01
C PRO A 127 -18.27 -25.36 -2.51
N CYS A 128 -17.53 -24.50 -1.80
CA CYS A 128 -17.25 -24.61 -0.38
C CYS A 128 -17.17 -23.22 0.27
N GLU A 129 -18.07 -22.98 1.21
CA GLU A 129 -18.18 -21.70 1.93
C GLU A 129 -17.86 -21.83 3.43
N CYS A 130 -17.26 -22.95 3.86
CA CYS A 130 -17.02 -23.23 5.29
C CYS A 130 -16.18 -22.17 6.02
N CYS A 131 -15.35 -21.39 5.31
CA CYS A 131 -14.53 -20.33 5.91
C CYS A 131 -15.20 -18.95 5.89
N LEU A 132 -16.29 -18.80 5.14
CA LEU A 132 -16.96 -17.53 4.91
C LEU A 132 -17.51 -16.96 6.23
N GLY A 133 -17.30 -15.67 6.47
CA GLY A 133 -17.76 -14.97 7.67
C GLY A 133 -17.05 -15.34 8.98
N LYS A 134 -16.05 -16.24 8.97
CA LYS A 134 -15.31 -16.63 10.19
C LYS A 134 -14.15 -15.68 10.46
N GLY A 135 -13.99 -15.25 11.71
CA GLY A 135 -12.83 -14.45 12.14
C GLY A 135 -11.49 -15.18 12.00
N ILE A 136 -11.50 -16.52 12.12
CA ILE A 136 -10.36 -17.39 11.83
C ILE A 136 -10.83 -18.51 10.90
N ALA A 137 -10.20 -18.64 9.74
CA ALA A 137 -10.49 -19.65 8.73
C ALA A 137 -9.93 -21.05 9.09
N TRP A 138 -10.20 -21.53 10.32
CA TRP A 138 -9.72 -22.83 10.81
C TRP A 138 -10.15 -24.03 9.95
N PRO A 139 -11.32 -24.06 9.24
CA PRO A 139 -11.65 -25.19 8.38
C PRO A 139 -10.61 -25.39 7.27
N ALA A 140 -10.06 -24.31 6.71
CA ALA A 140 -9.02 -24.40 5.71
C ALA A 140 -7.74 -25.08 6.24
N VAL A 141 -7.44 -24.91 7.53
CA VAL A 141 -6.31 -25.59 8.20
C VAL A 141 -6.60 -27.08 8.36
N ARG A 142 -7.80 -27.43 8.84
CA ARG A 142 -8.25 -28.83 8.99
C ARG A 142 -8.14 -29.60 7.67
N TYR A 143 -8.62 -28.98 6.58
CA TYR A 143 -8.69 -29.59 5.25
C TYR A 143 -7.46 -29.31 4.37
N ALA A 144 -6.41 -28.68 4.91
CA ALA A 144 -5.17 -28.39 4.18
C ALA A 144 -5.39 -27.67 2.83
N CYS A 145 -6.34 -26.73 2.79
CA CYS A 145 -6.84 -26.14 1.54
C CYS A 145 -5.79 -25.34 0.75
N TYR A 146 -4.70 -24.91 1.37
CA TYR A 146 -3.60 -24.26 0.66
C TYR A 146 -2.46 -25.24 0.37
N ARG A 147 -2.30 -25.58 -0.92
CA ARG A 147 -1.27 -26.50 -1.46
C ARG A 147 -1.24 -27.89 -0.77
N GLY A 148 -2.37 -28.37 -0.26
CA GLY A 148 -2.43 -29.65 0.44
C GLY A 148 -1.68 -29.67 1.77
N ASN A 149 -1.28 -28.52 2.31
CA ASN A 149 -0.44 -28.43 3.49
C ASN A 149 -1.12 -27.66 4.63
N ARG A 150 -1.29 -28.32 5.79
CA ARG A 150 -1.94 -27.76 6.98
C ARG A 150 -1.16 -26.58 7.58
N THR A 151 0.16 -26.63 7.66
CA THR A 151 0.97 -25.54 8.24
C THR A 151 0.96 -24.31 7.33
N ALA A 152 1.06 -24.52 6.02
CA ALA A 152 0.93 -23.45 5.04
C ALA A 152 -0.48 -22.82 5.07
N SER A 153 -1.52 -23.64 5.19
CA SER A 153 -2.91 -23.18 5.36
C SER A 153 -3.09 -22.37 6.66
N GLY A 154 -2.45 -22.81 7.75
CA GLY A 154 -2.41 -22.12 9.04
C GLY A 154 -1.79 -20.73 8.93
N THR A 155 -0.66 -20.59 8.22
CA THR A 155 -0.01 -19.30 7.96
C THR A 155 -0.94 -18.32 7.25
N VAL A 156 -1.63 -18.77 6.19
CA VAL A 156 -2.56 -17.92 5.44
C VAL A 156 -3.76 -17.54 6.31
N ALA A 157 -4.33 -18.49 7.05
CA ALA A 157 -5.45 -18.23 7.96
C ALA A 157 -5.07 -17.23 9.06
N ALA A 158 -3.87 -17.35 9.63
CA ALA A 158 -3.34 -16.41 10.63
C ALA A 158 -3.13 -15.01 10.04
N MET A 159 -2.56 -14.90 8.85
CA MET A 159 -2.39 -13.62 8.14
C MET A 159 -3.74 -12.91 7.95
N LEU A 160 -4.76 -13.62 7.47
CA LEU A 160 -6.10 -13.07 7.29
C LEU A 160 -6.73 -12.62 8.61
N ALA A 161 -6.66 -13.45 9.65
CA ALA A 161 -7.21 -13.15 10.97
C ALA A 161 -6.54 -11.96 11.64
N ILE A 162 -5.20 -11.89 11.59
CA ILE A 162 -4.43 -10.76 12.14
C ILE A 162 -4.81 -9.47 11.44
N HIS A 163 -4.90 -9.47 10.10
CA HIS A 163 -5.23 -8.26 9.36
C HIS A 163 -6.70 -7.85 9.42
N GLN A 164 -7.61 -8.81 9.64
CA GLN A 164 -8.98 -8.51 10.02
C GLN A 164 -9.02 -7.79 11.37
N ALA A 165 -8.33 -8.32 12.39
CA ALA A 165 -8.26 -7.74 13.73
C ALA A 165 -7.60 -6.35 13.74
N LEU A 166 -6.56 -6.14 12.93
CA LEU A 166 -5.91 -4.84 12.74
C LEU A 166 -6.77 -3.85 11.92
N GLY A 167 -7.90 -4.28 11.37
CA GLY A 167 -8.73 -3.47 10.49
C GLY A 167 -8.01 -3.06 9.20
N THR A 168 -7.05 -3.85 8.71
CA THR A 168 -6.34 -3.55 7.46
C THR A 168 -7.35 -3.48 6.31
N TRP A 169 -8.25 -4.45 6.21
CA TRP A 169 -9.20 -4.54 5.09
C TRP A 169 -10.28 -3.46 5.16
N THR A 170 -10.74 -3.14 6.36
CA THR A 170 -11.81 -2.15 6.55
C THR A 170 -11.29 -0.72 6.52
N LYS A 171 -10.09 -0.47 7.06
CA LYS A 171 -9.57 0.89 7.25
C LYS A 171 -8.51 1.28 6.23
N LYS A 172 -7.66 0.37 5.74
CA LYS A 172 -6.47 0.72 4.91
C LYS A 172 -6.68 0.59 3.40
N VAL A 173 -7.80 0.02 2.98
CA VAL A 173 -8.23 0.00 1.58
C VAL A 173 -9.40 0.98 1.43
N ASP A 174 -9.31 1.88 0.45
CA ASP A 174 -10.32 2.90 0.21
C ASP A 174 -11.45 2.31 -0.64
N LEU A 175 -11.12 1.59 -1.72
CA LEU A 175 -12.08 0.85 -2.56
C LEU A 175 -11.58 -0.54 -2.97
N TYR A 176 -12.52 -1.46 -3.10
CA TYR A 176 -12.33 -2.81 -3.61
C TYR A 176 -13.03 -2.97 -4.96
N VAL A 177 -12.37 -3.62 -5.90
CA VAL A 177 -12.94 -3.96 -7.20
C VAL A 177 -13.24 -5.46 -7.23
N ALA A 178 -14.51 -5.82 -7.22
CA ALA A 178 -14.98 -7.17 -7.50
C ALA A 178 -15.27 -7.33 -9.01
N LEU A 179 -15.06 -8.54 -9.54
CA LEU A 179 -15.21 -8.79 -10.98
C LEU A 179 -16.65 -9.12 -11.42
N SER A 180 -17.54 -9.39 -10.47
CA SER A 180 -18.97 -9.69 -10.67
C SER A 180 -19.78 -9.30 -9.42
N ASN A 181 -21.10 -9.19 -9.52
CA ASN A 181 -21.96 -8.95 -8.35
C ASN A 181 -21.96 -10.17 -7.42
N PHE A 182 -21.94 -11.39 -7.97
CA PHE A 182 -21.80 -12.62 -7.21
C PHE A 182 -20.53 -12.60 -6.35
N ALA A 183 -19.38 -12.27 -6.94
CA ALA A 183 -18.14 -12.17 -6.19
C ALA A 183 -18.23 -11.07 -5.11
N ARG A 184 -18.82 -9.90 -5.43
CA ARG A 184 -19.07 -8.81 -4.48
C ARG A 184 -19.87 -9.31 -3.28
N ASP A 185 -20.95 -10.06 -3.48
CA ASP A 185 -21.79 -10.57 -2.41
C ASP A 185 -21.06 -11.58 -1.54
N LYS A 186 -20.22 -12.45 -2.13
CA LYS A 186 -19.34 -13.34 -1.35
C LYS A 186 -18.32 -12.56 -0.52
N PHE A 187 -17.74 -11.49 -1.05
CA PHE A 187 -16.82 -10.64 -0.29
C PHE A 187 -17.52 -9.90 0.86
N ILE A 188 -18.76 -9.45 0.66
CA ILE A 188 -19.59 -8.84 1.72
C ILE A 188 -19.90 -9.87 2.80
N ALA A 189 -20.34 -11.07 2.42
CA ALA A 189 -20.59 -12.19 3.36
C ALA A 189 -19.30 -12.61 4.11
N GLY A 190 -18.13 -12.41 3.50
CA GLY A 190 -16.84 -12.60 4.14
C GLY A 190 -16.42 -11.49 5.12
N GLY A 191 -17.18 -10.41 5.22
CA GLY A 191 -16.96 -9.32 6.18
C GLY A 191 -16.32 -8.06 5.60
N LEU A 192 -16.17 -7.94 4.26
CA LEU A 192 -15.73 -6.69 3.64
C LEU A 192 -16.88 -5.65 3.59
N PRO A 193 -16.59 -4.34 3.72
CA PRO A 193 -17.64 -3.32 3.75
C PRO A 193 -18.29 -3.16 2.38
N ALA A 194 -19.61 -3.38 2.29
CA ALA A 194 -20.38 -3.26 1.06
C ALA A 194 -20.22 -1.89 0.36
N ALA A 195 -20.16 -0.81 1.14
CA ALA A 195 -19.97 0.56 0.62
C ALA A 195 -18.63 0.75 -0.11
N LYS A 196 -17.61 -0.07 0.19
CA LYS A 196 -16.28 0.01 -0.40
C LYS A 196 -16.09 -0.89 -1.61
N ILE A 197 -17.02 -1.79 -1.93
CA ILE A 197 -16.89 -2.73 -3.04
C ILE A 197 -17.66 -2.22 -4.25
N VAL A 198 -16.95 -2.00 -5.34
CA VAL A 198 -17.48 -1.68 -6.68
C VAL A 198 -17.29 -2.87 -7.60
N VAL A 199 -18.17 -3.00 -8.59
CA VAL A 199 -18.06 -4.06 -9.61
C VAL A 199 -17.43 -3.45 -10.87
N LYS A 200 -16.30 -4.01 -11.30
CA LYS A 200 -15.68 -3.75 -12.60
C LYS A 200 -15.16 -5.09 -13.13
N PRO A 201 -15.74 -5.63 -14.21
CA PRO A 201 -15.24 -6.85 -14.81
C PRO A 201 -13.86 -6.64 -15.45
N ASN A 202 -13.22 -7.74 -15.88
CA ASN A 202 -12.10 -7.67 -16.82
C ASN A 202 -12.62 -7.41 -18.23
N PHE A 203 -11.70 -7.17 -19.15
CA PHE A 203 -12.00 -6.83 -20.54
C PHE A 203 -11.16 -7.66 -21.50
N VAL A 204 -11.56 -7.69 -22.77
CA VAL A 204 -10.77 -8.29 -23.85
C VAL A 204 -10.18 -7.18 -24.71
N HIS A 205 -8.87 -7.27 -24.96
CA HIS A 205 -8.14 -6.34 -25.82
C HIS A 205 -6.95 -7.06 -26.47
N PRO A 206 -6.72 -6.88 -27.79
CA PRO A 206 -7.61 -6.21 -28.75
C PRO A 206 -8.94 -6.95 -28.91
N ASP A 207 -9.95 -6.25 -29.41
CA ASP A 207 -11.23 -6.86 -29.78
C ASP A 207 -11.04 -7.75 -31.02
N PRO A 208 -11.32 -9.07 -30.95
CA PRO A 208 -11.16 -9.98 -32.08
C PRO A 208 -12.19 -9.77 -33.21
N GLY A 209 -13.29 -9.05 -32.96
CA GLY A 209 -14.41 -8.91 -33.89
C GLY A 209 -15.31 -10.14 -33.96
N ALA A 210 -16.51 -9.95 -34.50
CA ALA A 210 -17.59 -10.96 -34.51
C ALA A 210 -17.74 -11.72 -35.84
N GLU A 211 -16.87 -11.49 -36.81
CA GLU A 211 -16.87 -12.25 -38.06
C GLU A 211 -16.46 -13.70 -37.79
N ARG A 212 -17.34 -14.64 -38.16
CA ARG A 212 -17.22 -16.06 -37.85
C ARG A 212 -17.23 -16.89 -39.14
N ASP A 213 -16.34 -17.87 -39.18
CA ASP A 213 -16.31 -18.94 -40.17
C ASP A 213 -16.60 -20.28 -39.47
N VAL A 214 -17.89 -20.58 -39.30
CA VAL A 214 -18.38 -21.62 -38.39
C VAL A 214 -18.15 -23.01 -38.98
N SER A 215 -17.45 -23.85 -38.22
CA SER A 215 -17.25 -25.28 -38.47
C SER A 215 -18.08 -26.14 -37.53
N ASP A 216 -18.33 -27.40 -37.90
CA ASP A 216 -19.14 -28.33 -37.12
C ASP A 216 -18.38 -28.96 -35.95
N TYR A 217 -18.06 -28.17 -34.92
CA TYR A 217 -17.59 -28.68 -33.63
C TYR A 217 -18.00 -27.80 -32.43
N ALA A 218 -18.12 -28.43 -31.27
CA ALA A 218 -18.19 -27.79 -29.97
C ALA A 218 -16.78 -27.56 -29.40
N LEU A 219 -16.60 -26.49 -28.65
CA LEU A 219 -15.29 -26.12 -28.09
C LEU A 219 -15.32 -26.11 -26.56
N PHE A 220 -14.24 -26.57 -25.95
CA PHE A 220 -13.88 -26.26 -24.57
C PHE A 220 -12.54 -25.52 -24.57
N VAL A 221 -12.43 -24.46 -23.77
CA VAL A 221 -11.18 -23.74 -23.55
C VAL A 221 -10.95 -23.58 -22.05
N GLY A 222 -9.80 -24.03 -21.55
CA GLY A 222 -9.45 -23.84 -20.14
C GLY A 222 -8.37 -24.79 -19.63
N ARG A 223 -7.96 -24.59 -18.38
CA ARG A 223 -7.03 -25.49 -17.72
C ARG A 223 -7.67 -26.87 -17.50
N LEU A 224 -6.92 -27.95 -17.70
CA LEU A 224 -7.40 -29.31 -17.45
C LEU A 224 -7.25 -29.66 -15.97
N SER A 225 -8.17 -29.16 -15.14
CA SER A 225 -8.17 -29.32 -13.69
C SER A 225 -9.56 -29.73 -13.15
N PRO A 226 -9.64 -30.33 -11.95
CA PRO A 226 -10.90 -30.90 -11.45
C PRO A 226 -12.06 -29.92 -11.41
N GLU A 227 -11.78 -28.67 -11.05
CA GLU A 227 -12.78 -27.62 -10.91
C GLU A 227 -13.43 -27.18 -12.24
N LYS A 228 -12.84 -27.54 -13.38
CA LYS A 228 -13.34 -27.18 -14.72
C LYS A 228 -14.38 -28.15 -15.28
N GLY A 229 -14.72 -29.23 -14.54
CA GLY A 229 -15.86 -30.11 -14.84
C GLY A 229 -15.75 -30.93 -16.13
N LEU A 230 -14.52 -31.23 -16.59
CA LEU A 230 -14.33 -32.03 -17.81
C LEU A 230 -14.85 -33.47 -17.68
N GLY A 231 -14.97 -33.99 -16.46
CA GLY A 231 -15.64 -35.28 -16.21
C GLY A 231 -17.10 -35.27 -16.64
N THR A 232 -17.84 -34.23 -16.21
CA THR A 232 -19.24 -34.00 -16.61
C THR A 232 -19.37 -33.79 -18.12
N LEU A 233 -18.43 -33.03 -18.71
CA LEU A 233 -18.37 -32.81 -20.16
C LEU A 233 -18.25 -34.14 -20.94
N LEU A 234 -17.29 -34.98 -20.59
CA LEU A 234 -17.06 -36.25 -21.28
C LEU A 234 -18.18 -37.27 -21.02
N ALA A 235 -18.78 -37.25 -19.83
CA ALA A 235 -19.96 -38.06 -19.53
C ALA A 235 -21.17 -37.68 -20.40
N ALA A 236 -21.40 -36.38 -20.64
CA ALA A 236 -22.43 -35.91 -21.56
C ALA A 236 -22.14 -36.34 -23.01
N TRP A 237 -20.88 -36.25 -23.44
CA TRP A 237 -20.47 -36.67 -24.78
C TRP A 237 -20.62 -38.17 -25.04
N LYS A 238 -20.50 -38.99 -24.00
CA LYS A 238 -20.84 -40.42 -24.05
C LYS A 238 -22.31 -40.64 -24.37
N GLN A 239 -23.21 -39.89 -23.74
CA GLN A 239 -24.66 -40.01 -23.96
C GLN A 239 -25.06 -39.56 -25.37
N LEU A 240 -24.38 -38.53 -25.90
CA LEU A 240 -24.56 -38.05 -27.28
C LEU A 240 -24.07 -39.03 -28.35
N GLY A 241 -23.45 -40.16 -27.97
CA GLY A 241 -23.03 -41.22 -28.90
C GLY A 241 -22.01 -40.78 -29.94
N SER A 242 -21.11 -39.84 -29.59
CA SER A 242 -20.10 -39.29 -30.52
C SER A 242 -20.67 -38.62 -31.78
N LYS A 243 -21.95 -38.21 -31.79
CA LYS A 243 -22.56 -37.49 -32.93
C LYS A 243 -21.98 -36.09 -33.15
N ILE A 244 -21.47 -35.48 -32.09
CA ILE A 244 -21.02 -34.08 -32.06
C ILE A 244 -19.51 -34.01 -31.82
N PRO A 245 -18.70 -33.45 -32.74
CA PRO A 245 -17.27 -33.24 -32.51
C PRO A 245 -17.01 -32.29 -31.35
N LEU A 246 -15.99 -32.60 -30.55
CA LEU A 246 -15.54 -31.74 -29.45
C LEU A 246 -14.05 -31.49 -29.57
N ARG A 247 -13.65 -30.21 -29.50
CA ARG A 247 -12.25 -29.79 -29.40
C ARG A 247 -11.98 -29.27 -28.00
N ILE A 248 -10.95 -29.80 -27.36
CA ILE A 248 -10.53 -29.42 -26.01
C ILE A 248 -9.20 -28.67 -26.13
N VAL A 249 -9.23 -27.37 -25.84
CA VAL A 249 -8.06 -26.48 -25.84
C VAL A 249 -7.62 -26.23 -24.40
N GLY A 250 -6.33 -26.46 -24.15
CA GLY A 250 -5.68 -26.22 -22.87
C GLY A 250 -4.81 -27.39 -22.42
N ASP A 251 -4.18 -27.20 -21.27
CA ASP A 251 -3.35 -28.22 -20.62
C ASP A 251 -3.56 -28.16 -19.11
N GLY A 252 -3.13 -29.19 -18.38
CA GLY A 252 -3.28 -29.27 -16.94
C GLY A 252 -2.99 -30.65 -16.37
N PRO A 253 -3.02 -30.77 -15.03
CA PRO A 253 -2.70 -32.01 -14.34
C PRO A 253 -3.58 -33.20 -14.74
N LEU A 254 -4.81 -32.96 -15.20
CA LEU A 254 -5.73 -34.05 -15.59
C LEU A 254 -5.58 -34.52 -17.04
N ARG A 255 -4.63 -33.98 -17.82
CA ARG A 255 -4.55 -34.29 -19.26
C ARG A 255 -4.51 -35.79 -19.55
N GLY A 256 -3.55 -36.50 -18.94
CA GLY A 256 -3.39 -37.94 -19.17
C GLY A 256 -4.60 -38.77 -18.69
N GLU A 257 -5.21 -38.40 -17.57
CA GLU A 257 -6.43 -39.06 -17.07
C GLU A 257 -7.62 -38.86 -18.01
N LEU A 258 -7.75 -37.68 -18.61
CA LEU A 258 -8.84 -37.34 -19.54
C LEU A 258 -8.65 -37.99 -20.92
N GLU A 259 -7.42 -38.06 -21.43
CA GLU A 259 -7.10 -38.77 -22.68
C GLU A 259 -7.43 -40.27 -22.54
N ALA A 260 -7.01 -40.91 -21.45
CA ALA A 260 -7.36 -42.30 -21.14
C ALA A 260 -8.89 -42.50 -20.96
N LEU A 261 -9.58 -41.51 -20.39
CA LEU A 261 -11.04 -41.55 -20.26
C LEU A 261 -11.74 -41.50 -21.62
N VAL A 262 -11.27 -40.66 -22.55
CA VAL A 262 -11.79 -40.56 -23.91
C VAL A 262 -11.64 -41.87 -24.68
N GLU A 263 -10.48 -42.51 -24.57
CA GLU A 263 -10.21 -43.82 -25.17
C GLU A 263 -11.15 -44.89 -24.59
N ARG A 264 -11.24 -44.97 -23.26
CA ARG A 264 -12.11 -45.94 -22.56
C ARG A 264 -13.59 -45.77 -22.91
N LEU A 265 -14.03 -44.54 -23.15
CA LEU A 265 -15.42 -44.23 -23.50
C LEU A 265 -15.70 -44.35 -25.01
N GLY A 266 -14.69 -44.63 -25.85
CA GLY A 266 -14.86 -44.78 -27.30
C GLY A 266 -15.23 -43.48 -28.02
N LEU A 267 -14.78 -42.32 -27.51
CA LEU A 267 -15.18 -41.00 -28.00
C LEU A 267 -14.29 -40.52 -29.17
N ALA A 268 -14.41 -41.16 -30.34
CA ALA A 268 -13.52 -40.96 -31.49
C ALA A 268 -13.49 -39.53 -32.09
N ARG A 269 -14.51 -38.70 -31.80
CA ARG A 269 -14.62 -37.31 -32.31
C ARG A 269 -14.23 -36.25 -31.28
N VAL A 270 -13.69 -36.65 -30.13
CA VAL A 270 -13.10 -35.73 -29.14
C VAL A 270 -11.61 -35.58 -29.44
N ARG A 271 -11.13 -34.34 -29.57
CA ARG A 271 -9.71 -34.04 -29.89
C ARG A 271 -9.13 -33.04 -28.89
N PHE A 272 -7.98 -33.39 -28.31
CA PHE A 272 -7.17 -32.46 -27.51
C PHE A 272 -6.22 -31.69 -28.42
N LEU A 273 -6.26 -30.36 -28.33
CA LEU A 273 -5.40 -29.46 -29.12
C LEU A 273 -4.19 -28.95 -28.34
N GLY A 274 -4.13 -29.25 -27.03
CA GLY A 274 -3.09 -28.72 -26.15
C GLY A 274 -3.21 -27.22 -25.92
N HIS A 275 -2.11 -26.59 -25.50
CA HIS A 275 -2.06 -25.15 -25.28
C HIS A 275 -1.99 -24.40 -26.61
N LEU A 276 -2.90 -23.44 -26.80
CA LEU A 276 -2.91 -22.52 -27.94
C LEU A 276 -2.61 -21.10 -27.47
N ASP A 277 -1.99 -20.31 -28.34
CA ASP A 277 -1.87 -18.87 -28.11
C ASP A 277 -3.23 -18.16 -28.24
N ARG A 278 -3.27 -16.89 -27.84
CA ARG A 278 -4.52 -16.12 -27.78
C ARG A 278 -5.19 -15.94 -29.15
N GLN A 279 -4.41 -15.75 -30.22
CA GLN A 279 -4.97 -15.56 -31.57
C GLN A 279 -5.57 -16.87 -32.08
N ALA A 280 -4.88 -17.98 -31.86
CA ALA A 280 -5.37 -19.32 -32.17
C ALA A 280 -6.61 -19.70 -31.34
N VAL A 281 -6.70 -19.26 -30.08
CA VAL A 281 -7.93 -19.41 -29.27
C VAL A 281 -9.09 -18.63 -29.89
N PHE A 282 -8.89 -17.37 -30.29
CA PHE A 282 -9.95 -16.59 -30.95
C PHE A 282 -10.38 -17.20 -32.28
N ALA A 283 -9.44 -17.69 -33.09
CA ALA A 283 -9.76 -18.41 -34.32
C ALA A 283 -10.59 -19.68 -34.02
N ALA A 284 -10.18 -20.46 -33.01
CA ALA A 284 -10.92 -21.65 -32.58
C ALA A 284 -12.32 -21.31 -32.05
N MET A 285 -12.50 -20.19 -31.33
CA MET A 285 -13.81 -19.72 -30.87
C MET A 285 -14.70 -19.29 -32.03
N LYS A 286 -14.16 -18.48 -32.97
CA LYS A 286 -14.90 -18.03 -34.15
C LYS A 286 -15.39 -19.19 -35.01
N SER A 287 -14.57 -20.23 -35.14
CA SER A 287 -14.92 -21.43 -35.90
C SER A 287 -15.74 -22.47 -35.13
N ALA A 288 -15.88 -22.35 -33.81
CA ALA A 288 -16.74 -23.24 -33.05
C ALA A 288 -18.22 -22.89 -33.28
N ARG A 289 -19.10 -23.91 -33.30
CA ARG A 289 -20.55 -23.67 -33.24
C ARG A 289 -20.95 -23.03 -31.92
N PHE A 290 -20.41 -23.54 -30.81
CA PHE A 290 -20.59 -23.01 -29.47
C PHE A 290 -19.44 -23.44 -28.56
N LEU A 291 -19.23 -22.67 -27.48
CA LEU A 291 -18.32 -22.96 -26.38
C LEU A 291 -19.08 -23.61 -25.21
N VAL A 292 -18.54 -24.67 -24.62
CA VAL A 292 -19.07 -25.27 -23.39
C VAL A 292 -18.16 -24.93 -22.21
N VAL A 293 -18.74 -24.40 -21.13
CA VAL A 293 -18.04 -24.03 -19.89
C VAL A 293 -18.66 -24.79 -18.71
N PRO A 294 -18.23 -26.04 -18.47
CA PRO A 294 -18.85 -26.92 -17.50
C PRO A 294 -18.27 -26.79 -16.09
N SER A 295 -17.82 -25.59 -15.70
CA SER A 295 -17.10 -25.42 -14.43
C SER A 295 -17.97 -25.74 -13.22
N GLU A 296 -17.42 -26.46 -12.25
CA GLU A 296 -18.13 -26.93 -11.05
C GLU A 296 -17.73 -26.13 -9.79
N CYS A 297 -16.92 -25.09 -9.96
CA CYS A 297 -16.56 -24.15 -8.91
C CYS A 297 -17.05 -22.73 -9.22
N TYR A 298 -17.01 -21.87 -8.19
CA TYR A 298 -17.26 -20.45 -8.39
C TYR A 298 -16.12 -19.80 -9.18
N GLU A 299 -16.45 -19.30 -10.36
CA GLU A 299 -15.62 -18.34 -11.10
C GLU A 299 -15.77 -16.94 -10.49
N ASN A 300 -14.72 -16.11 -10.55
CA ASN A 300 -14.88 -14.68 -10.27
C ASN A 300 -15.44 -13.95 -11.49
N LEU A 301 -14.82 -14.21 -12.65
CA LEU A 301 -15.27 -13.78 -13.95
C LEU A 301 -14.70 -14.77 -15.00
N PRO A 302 -15.54 -15.53 -15.69
CA PRO A 302 -15.10 -16.52 -16.66
C PRO A 302 -14.61 -15.84 -17.95
N MET A 303 -13.31 -15.60 -18.04
CA MET A 303 -12.70 -14.93 -19.20
C MET A 303 -13.04 -15.61 -20.53
N THR A 304 -13.15 -16.94 -20.56
CA THR A 304 -13.48 -17.68 -21.80
C THR A 304 -14.88 -17.36 -22.33
N VAL A 305 -15.85 -17.06 -21.45
CA VAL A 305 -17.17 -16.56 -21.87
C VAL A 305 -17.05 -15.14 -22.41
N THR A 306 -16.22 -14.30 -21.80
CA THR A 306 -15.99 -12.93 -22.27
C THR A 306 -15.34 -12.92 -23.66
N GLU A 307 -14.37 -13.80 -23.88
CA GLU A 307 -13.70 -14.01 -25.15
C GLU A 307 -14.64 -14.60 -26.22
N ALA A 308 -15.52 -15.54 -25.83
CA ALA A 308 -16.56 -16.07 -26.71
C ALA A 308 -17.55 -14.98 -27.14
N TYR A 309 -18.01 -14.15 -26.21
CA TYR A 309 -18.85 -12.99 -26.52
C TYR A 309 -18.14 -12.00 -27.44
N ALA A 310 -16.84 -11.76 -27.23
CA ALA A 310 -16.05 -10.94 -28.13
C ALA A 310 -16.02 -11.54 -29.56
N CYS A 311 -15.96 -12.86 -29.70
CA CYS A 311 -15.99 -13.53 -31.00
C CYS A 311 -17.41 -13.71 -31.59
N GLY A 312 -18.48 -13.36 -30.85
CA GLY A 312 -19.86 -13.70 -31.22
C GLY A 312 -20.16 -15.21 -31.15
N THR A 313 -19.35 -15.97 -30.41
CA THR A 313 -19.51 -17.41 -30.21
C THR A 313 -20.52 -17.67 -29.09
N PRO A 314 -21.61 -18.41 -29.35
CA PRO A 314 -22.59 -18.78 -28.34
C PRO A 314 -21.99 -19.68 -27.26
N THR A 315 -22.55 -19.64 -26.06
CA THR A 315 -22.00 -20.37 -24.91
C THR A 315 -23.07 -21.25 -24.25
N ILE A 316 -22.65 -22.43 -23.78
CA ILE A 316 -23.39 -23.28 -22.85
C ILE A 316 -22.59 -23.27 -21.55
N VAL A 317 -23.18 -22.83 -20.45
CA VAL A 317 -22.48 -22.66 -19.17
C VAL A 317 -23.19 -23.37 -18.04
N ALA A 318 -22.41 -23.81 -17.05
CA ALA A 318 -22.98 -24.31 -15.80
C ALA A 318 -23.69 -23.14 -15.08
N GLY A 319 -24.95 -23.34 -14.68
CA GLY A 319 -25.75 -22.36 -13.94
C GLY A 319 -25.24 -22.16 -12.51
N LEU A 320 -24.04 -21.60 -12.36
CA LEU A 320 -23.33 -21.47 -11.09
C LEU A 320 -22.60 -20.13 -10.96
N GLY A 321 -22.92 -19.38 -9.89
CA GLY A 321 -22.19 -18.18 -9.49
C GLY A 321 -22.08 -17.13 -10.61
N ALA A 322 -20.87 -16.63 -10.86
CA ALA A 322 -20.65 -15.60 -11.89
C ALA A 322 -20.97 -16.05 -13.32
N LEU A 323 -20.96 -17.37 -13.62
CA LEU A 323 -21.38 -17.87 -14.94
C LEU A 323 -22.87 -17.61 -15.17
N GLN A 324 -23.70 -17.92 -14.17
CA GLN A 324 -25.15 -17.68 -14.21
C GLN A 324 -25.50 -16.19 -14.22
N GLU A 325 -24.71 -15.34 -13.55
CA GLU A 325 -24.91 -13.88 -13.59
C GLU A 325 -24.57 -13.30 -14.96
N MET A 326 -23.49 -13.78 -15.57
CA MET A 326 -22.96 -13.24 -16.82
C MET A 326 -23.76 -13.68 -18.04
N VAL A 327 -24.24 -14.92 -18.04
CA VAL A 327 -25.02 -15.49 -19.14
C VAL A 327 -26.50 -15.38 -18.80
N ALA A 328 -27.25 -14.65 -19.62
CA ALA A 328 -28.70 -14.63 -19.52
C ALA A 328 -29.24 -15.83 -20.31
N ASP A 329 -29.83 -16.79 -19.61
CA ASP A 329 -30.34 -18.03 -20.19
C ASP A 329 -31.29 -17.74 -21.37
N GLU A 330 -31.12 -18.51 -22.45
CA GLU A 330 -31.84 -18.40 -23.73
C GLU A 330 -31.71 -17.05 -24.47
N ARG A 331 -30.98 -16.07 -23.91
CA ARG A 331 -30.74 -14.76 -24.54
C ARG A 331 -29.31 -14.57 -24.99
N THR A 332 -28.34 -14.85 -24.12
CA THR A 332 -26.90 -14.64 -24.40
C THR A 332 -26.08 -15.91 -24.18
N GLY A 333 -26.74 -17.01 -23.86
CA GLY A 333 -26.18 -18.36 -23.79
C GLY A 333 -27.20 -19.29 -23.17
N ILE A 334 -26.81 -20.55 -22.94
CA ILE A 334 -27.69 -21.59 -22.40
C ILE A 334 -27.14 -22.09 -21.07
N HIS A 335 -28.01 -22.23 -20.08
CA HIS A 335 -27.68 -22.83 -18.80
C HIS A 335 -27.94 -24.33 -18.80
N PHE A 336 -27.07 -25.03 -18.07
CA PHE A 336 -27.31 -26.40 -17.64
C PHE A 336 -27.03 -26.54 -16.14
N VAL A 337 -27.61 -27.58 -15.53
CA VAL A 337 -27.46 -27.90 -14.11
C VAL A 337 -26.00 -28.32 -13.82
N PRO A 338 -25.27 -27.63 -12.94
CA PRO A 338 -23.86 -27.93 -12.65
C PRO A 338 -23.64 -29.38 -12.22
N GLY A 339 -22.70 -30.07 -12.86
CA GLY A 339 -22.38 -31.47 -12.58
C GLY A 339 -23.39 -32.51 -13.11
N ASN A 340 -24.43 -32.08 -13.85
CA ASN A 340 -25.41 -32.97 -14.46
C ASN A 340 -25.08 -33.22 -15.93
N ALA A 341 -24.58 -34.42 -16.23
CA ALA A 341 -24.21 -34.83 -17.58
C ALA A 341 -25.42 -35.06 -18.51
N GLU A 342 -26.56 -35.48 -17.96
CA GLU A 342 -27.79 -35.73 -18.73
C GLU A 342 -28.41 -34.42 -19.21
N ASP A 343 -28.53 -33.44 -18.31
CA ASP A 343 -29.01 -32.11 -18.66
C ASP A 343 -28.07 -31.43 -19.66
N LEU A 344 -26.74 -31.52 -19.44
CA LEU A 344 -25.77 -31.00 -20.41
C LEU A 344 -25.92 -31.66 -21.79
N ALA A 345 -26.10 -32.98 -21.86
CA ALA A 345 -26.30 -33.68 -23.13
C ALA A 345 -27.58 -33.19 -23.83
N CYS A 346 -28.70 -33.05 -23.10
CA CYS A 346 -29.95 -32.53 -23.63
C CYS A 346 -29.78 -31.11 -24.20
N LYS A 347 -29.15 -30.20 -23.46
CA LYS A 347 -28.89 -28.83 -23.92
C LYS A 347 -27.97 -28.80 -25.14
N VAL A 348 -26.93 -29.64 -25.17
CA VAL A 348 -26.03 -29.74 -26.32
C VAL A 348 -26.75 -30.26 -27.57
N GLU A 349 -27.63 -31.25 -27.45
CA GLU A 349 -28.41 -31.77 -28.58
C GLU A 349 -29.40 -30.73 -29.12
N TRP A 350 -30.06 -29.98 -28.22
CA TRP A 350 -30.93 -28.87 -28.61
C TRP A 350 -30.15 -27.79 -29.36
N VAL A 351 -29.05 -27.30 -28.79
CA VAL A 351 -28.18 -26.29 -29.40
C VAL A 351 -27.64 -26.74 -30.77
N TRP A 352 -27.32 -28.03 -30.91
CA TRP A 352 -26.80 -28.58 -32.16
C TRP A 352 -27.84 -28.58 -33.29
N THR A 353 -29.12 -28.73 -32.95
CA THR A 353 -30.25 -28.81 -33.88
C THR A 353 -30.91 -27.45 -34.16
N HIS A 354 -30.56 -26.40 -33.40
CA HIS A 354 -31.14 -25.05 -33.48
C HIS A 354 -30.09 -23.98 -33.85
N PRO A 355 -29.42 -24.08 -35.03
CA PRO A 355 -28.30 -23.19 -35.37
C PRO A 355 -28.70 -21.73 -35.55
N ARG A 356 -29.95 -21.44 -35.95
CA ARG A 356 -30.45 -20.06 -36.11
C ARG A 356 -30.60 -19.36 -34.77
N ASP A 357 -31.24 -20.02 -33.81
CA ASP A 357 -31.39 -19.52 -32.43
C ASP A 357 -30.01 -19.25 -31.81
N MET A 358 -29.04 -20.13 -32.08
CA MET A 358 -27.67 -19.95 -31.60
C MET A 358 -26.95 -18.79 -32.25
N GLU A 359 -27.23 -18.46 -33.51
CA GLU A 359 -26.67 -17.27 -34.15
C GLU A 359 -27.18 -16.00 -33.46
N GLU A 360 -28.49 -15.91 -33.20
CA GLU A 360 -29.10 -14.79 -32.47
C GLU A 360 -28.54 -14.66 -31.04
N ILE A 361 -28.40 -15.77 -30.32
CA ILE A 361 -27.77 -15.82 -28.99
C ILE A 361 -26.32 -15.33 -29.04
N GLY A 362 -25.56 -15.71 -30.07
CA GLY A 362 -24.18 -15.25 -30.27
C GLY A 362 -24.09 -13.74 -30.53
N GLN A 363 -25.00 -13.20 -31.34
CA GLN A 363 -25.10 -11.75 -31.61
C GLN A 363 -25.49 -10.98 -30.35
N ALA A 364 -26.42 -11.48 -29.56
CA ALA A 364 -26.79 -10.89 -28.28
C ALA A 364 -25.62 -10.92 -27.28
N GLY A 365 -24.87 -12.02 -27.21
CA GLY A 365 -23.64 -12.12 -26.41
C GLY A 365 -22.60 -11.09 -26.85
N ARG A 366 -22.42 -10.89 -28.17
CA ARG A 366 -21.56 -9.84 -28.72
C ARG A 366 -22.01 -8.43 -28.34
N ALA A 367 -23.31 -8.14 -28.40
CA ALA A 367 -23.85 -6.86 -27.96
C ALA A 367 -23.55 -6.61 -26.46
N GLU A 368 -23.66 -7.64 -25.64
CA GLU A 368 -23.30 -7.58 -24.22
C GLU A 368 -21.80 -7.35 -24.00
N PHE A 369 -20.93 -7.95 -24.83
CA PHE A 369 -19.50 -7.65 -24.85
C PHE A 369 -19.21 -6.18 -25.12
N VAL A 370 -19.79 -5.62 -26.18
CA VAL A 370 -19.60 -4.20 -26.53
C VAL A 370 -20.04 -3.28 -25.39
N ALA A 371 -21.15 -3.63 -24.74
CA ALA A 371 -21.71 -2.85 -23.64
C ALA A 371 -20.87 -2.89 -22.34
N LYS A 372 -20.26 -4.03 -21.99
CA LYS A 372 -19.70 -4.27 -20.65
C LYS A 372 -18.22 -4.62 -20.59
N TYR A 373 -17.66 -5.23 -21.63
CA TYR A 373 -16.37 -5.95 -21.56
C TYR A 373 -15.30 -5.43 -22.52
N THR A 374 -15.53 -4.27 -23.14
CA THR A 374 -14.53 -3.58 -23.96
C THR A 374 -13.51 -2.84 -23.11
N ALA A 375 -12.30 -2.64 -23.66
CA ALA A 375 -11.25 -1.88 -22.99
C ALA A 375 -11.67 -0.44 -22.66
N ASP A 376 -12.45 0.20 -23.54
CA ASP A 376 -12.89 1.59 -23.39
C ASP A 376 -13.89 1.74 -22.24
N ARG A 377 -14.89 0.85 -22.16
CA ARG A 377 -15.81 0.81 -21.02
C ARG A 377 -15.09 0.51 -19.72
N ASN A 378 -14.10 -0.38 -19.76
CA ASN A 378 -13.30 -0.68 -18.60
C ASN A 378 -12.51 0.52 -18.09
N TYR A 379 -11.91 1.28 -19.01
CA TYR A 379 -11.17 2.51 -18.71
C TYR A 379 -12.06 3.56 -18.04
N GLU A 380 -13.27 3.80 -18.57
CA GLU A 380 -14.24 4.72 -17.99
C GLU A 380 -14.58 4.34 -16.54
N MET A 381 -14.88 3.06 -16.29
CA MET A 381 -15.17 2.54 -14.95
C MET A 381 -13.96 2.70 -14.03
N LEU A 382 -12.76 2.32 -14.48
CA LEU A 382 -11.54 2.39 -13.69
C LEU A 382 -11.21 3.84 -13.27
N MET A 383 -11.36 4.80 -14.18
CA MET A 383 -11.14 6.21 -13.88
C MET A 383 -12.16 6.75 -12.86
N GLY A 384 -13.43 6.35 -12.95
CA GLY A 384 -14.44 6.67 -11.94
C GLY A 384 -14.08 6.13 -10.55
N ILE A 385 -13.55 4.90 -10.49
CA ILE A 385 -13.10 4.26 -9.25
C ILE A 385 -11.90 5.01 -8.65
N TYR A 386 -10.92 5.39 -9.48
CA TYR A 386 -9.76 6.16 -8.99
C TYR A 386 -10.16 7.52 -8.45
N LYS A 387 -11.02 8.26 -9.16
CA LYS A 387 -11.53 9.55 -8.67
C LYS A 387 -12.22 9.41 -7.32
N ARG A 388 -13.13 8.44 -7.19
CA ARG A 388 -13.84 8.16 -5.94
C ARG A 388 -12.90 7.76 -4.80
N ALA A 389 -11.87 6.96 -5.06
CA ALA A 389 -10.87 6.61 -4.05
C ALA A 389 -10.08 7.84 -3.59
N ILE A 390 -9.69 8.71 -4.52
CA ILE A 390 -8.97 9.96 -4.24
C ILE A 390 -9.85 10.91 -3.40
N GLU A 391 -11.12 11.05 -3.73
CA GLU A 391 -12.08 11.91 -3.01
C GLU A 391 -12.36 11.40 -1.60
N SER A 392 -12.75 10.12 -1.47
CA SER A 392 -12.95 9.46 -0.18
C SER A 392 -11.73 9.65 0.73
N ARG A 393 -10.52 9.54 0.17
CA ARG A 393 -9.31 9.70 0.96
C ARG A 393 -9.05 11.13 1.41
N LYS A 394 -9.54 12.16 0.70
CA LYS A 394 -9.45 13.55 1.17
C LYS A 394 -10.34 13.78 2.40
N GLU A 395 -11.47 13.10 2.48
CA GLU A 395 -12.45 13.20 3.58
C GLU A 395 -12.05 12.39 4.81
N ASP A 396 -11.48 11.19 4.61
CA ASP A 396 -11.19 10.19 5.66
C ASP A 396 -9.88 10.44 6.44
N LEU A 397 -9.25 11.62 6.28
CA LEU A 397 -8.06 12.00 7.05
C LEU A 397 -8.50 12.58 8.40
N PRO A 398 -8.25 11.90 9.54
CA PRO A 398 -8.80 12.28 10.86
C PRO A 398 -8.16 13.54 11.49
N TRP A 399 -7.53 14.40 10.71
CA TRP A 399 -6.89 15.62 11.19
C TRP A 399 -7.17 16.77 10.22
N ARG A 400 -7.41 17.96 10.77
CA ARG A 400 -7.38 19.18 9.97
C ARG A 400 -5.96 19.31 9.42
N VAL A 401 -5.82 19.22 8.11
CA VAL A 401 -4.67 19.82 7.45
C VAL A 401 -4.83 21.32 7.70
N THR A 402 -4.19 21.86 8.73
CA THR A 402 -4.19 23.29 8.97
C THR A 402 -3.14 23.92 8.07
N TRP A 403 -3.64 24.63 7.08
CA TRP A 403 -2.86 25.33 6.06
C TRP A 403 -2.25 26.58 6.69
N LYS A 404 -0.92 26.62 6.83
CA LYS A 404 -0.23 27.89 7.06
C LYS A 404 0.03 28.51 5.70
N ASN A 405 -0.56 29.68 5.45
CA ASN A 405 -0.24 30.50 4.29
C ASN A 405 1.21 30.99 4.40
N GLY A 406 2.12 30.26 3.77
CA GLY A 406 3.53 30.61 3.62
C GLY A 406 4.04 29.92 2.37
N VAL A 407 4.70 30.69 1.51
CA VAL A 407 5.14 30.31 0.16
C VAL A 407 5.77 28.91 0.11
N GLY A 408 5.06 27.98 -0.53
CA GLY A 408 5.55 26.78 -1.19
C GLY A 408 6.27 25.74 -0.33
N VAL A 409 5.55 24.82 0.31
CA VAL A 409 5.76 23.34 0.32
C VAL A 409 4.68 22.72 1.23
N ARG A 410 3.97 21.71 0.72
CA ARG A 410 2.92 20.95 1.44
C ARG A 410 3.56 19.99 2.45
N ARG A 411 3.29 20.12 3.76
CA ARG A 411 3.92 19.26 4.79
C ARG A 411 2.90 18.53 5.67
N PRO A 412 3.09 17.23 5.92
CA PRO A 412 2.25 16.49 6.84
C PRO A 412 2.60 16.87 8.30
N SER A 413 1.62 17.27 9.12
CA SER A 413 1.77 17.46 10.58
C SER A 413 0.71 16.75 11.46
N PHE A 414 0.95 16.70 12.77
CA PHE A 414 0.05 16.16 13.79
C PHE A 414 0.08 17.03 15.06
N GLU A 415 -1.04 17.08 15.79
CA GLU A 415 -1.13 17.84 17.02
C GLU A 415 -0.89 16.94 18.25
N VAL A 416 -0.23 17.50 19.27
CA VAL A 416 0.00 16.88 20.57
C VAL A 416 -0.25 17.91 21.65
N LEU A 417 -1.35 17.76 22.40
CA LEU A 417 -1.74 18.64 23.50
C LEU A 417 -1.77 20.14 23.09
N GLY A 418 -2.35 20.46 21.93
CA GLY A 418 -2.39 21.84 21.42
C GLY A 418 -1.13 22.34 20.74
N VAL A 419 -0.07 21.52 20.64
CA VAL A 419 1.16 21.88 19.92
C VAL A 419 1.20 21.14 18.58
N HIS A 420 1.38 21.89 17.51
CA HIS A 420 1.59 21.38 16.16
C HIS A 420 3.01 20.81 16.01
N VAL A 421 3.11 19.59 15.48
CA VAL A 421 4.37 18.90 15.18
C VAL A 421 4.37 18.40 13.74
N ASP A 422 5.35 18.82 12.96
CA ASP A 422 5.59 18.36 11.60
C ASP A 422 6.04 16.88 11.61
N ALA A 423 5.36 16.05 10.83
CA ALA A 423 5.64 14.63 10.68
C ALA A 423 6.77 14.41 9.66
N LEU A 424 7.96 14.95 9.95
CA LEU A 424 9.15 14.80 9.13
C LEU A 424 10.19 13.89 9.80
N GLU A 425 11.03 13.25 8.98
CA GLU A 425 12.24 12.59 9.43
C GLU A 425 13.48 13.42 9.04
N LEU A 426 14.65 12.91 9.42
CA LEU A 426 15.92 13.64 9.28
C LEU A 426 16.19 14.12 7.83
N PRO A 427 16.03 13.29 6.77
CA PRO A 427 16.29 13.73 5.40
C PRO A 427 15.39 14.88 4.94
N GLU A 428 14.09 14.85 5.29
CA GLU A 428 13.12 15.87 4.92
C GLU A 428 13.36 17.18 5.68
N ALA A 429 13.74 17.09 6.96
CA ALA A 429 14.14 18.24 7.76
C ALA A 429 15.40 18.90 7.19
N CYS A 430 16.41 18.12 6.76
CA CYS A 430 17.62 18.67 6.15
C CYS A 430 17.31 19.35 4.81
N ARG A 431 16.51 18.72 3.95
CA ARG A 431 16.09 19.31 2.67
C ARG A 431 15.40 20.66 2.87
N THR A 432 14.47 20.72 3.82
CA THR A 432 13.78 21.96 4.20
C THR A 432 14.75 23.06 4.60
N VAL A 433 15.75 22.72 5.43
CA VAL A 433 16.76 23.68 5.89
C VAL A 433 17.61 24.16 4.70
N SER A 434 18.03 23.26 3.81
CA SER A 434 18.81 23.61 2.62
C SER A 434 18.03 24.54 1.68
N GLU A 435 16.75 24.26 1.41
CA GLU A 435 15.87 25.13 0.62
C GLU A 435 15.77 26.55 1.22
N TRP A 436 15.72 26.66 2.55
CA TRP A 436 15.65 27.96 3.22
C TRP A 436 16.97 28.73 3.12
N ILE A 437 18.10 28.03 3.19
CA ILE A 437 19.43 28.60 2.99
C ILE A 437 19.58 29.10 1.54
N GLU A 438 19.13 28.34 0.55
CA GLU A 438 19.25 28.68 -0.87
C GLU A 438 18.35 29.86 -1.29
N HIS A 439 17.08 29.87 -0.87
CA HIS A 439 16.11 30.85 -1.35
C HIS A 439 15.97 32.11 -0.47
N ARG A 440 16.53 32.12 0.74
CA ARG A 440 16.60 33.27 1.68
C ARG A 440 15.32 34.12 1.76
N HIS A 441 14.18 33.50 2.06
CA HIS A 441 12.91 34.20 2.31
C HIS A 441 12.71 34.53 3.80
N GLY A 442 13.48 35.50 4.30
CA GLY A 442 13.47 35.94 5.69
C GLY A 442 14.08 34.92 6.66
N CYS A 443 14.16 35.29 7.94
CA CYS A 443 14.72 34.42 8.98
C CYS A 443 13.65 33.51 9.56
N ARG A 444 13.83 32.20 9.36
CA ARG A 444 12.93 31.14 9.83
C ARG A 444 13.50 30.44 11.06
N TYR A 445 12.68 29.82 11.90
CA TYR A 445 13.21 29.01 13.00
C TYR A 445 12.59 27.61 13.10
N VAL A 446 13.44 26.67 13.52
CA VAL A 446 13.12 25.27 13.72
C VAL A 446 13.13 24.94 15.21
N ALA A 447 11.97 24.50 15.72
CA ALA A 447 11.83 24.00 17.08
C ALA A 447 11.94 22.47 17.08
N LEU A 448 13.01 21.95 17.71
CA LEU A 448 13.18 20.52 17.94
C LEU A 448 12.51 20.15 19.26
N THR A 449 11.24 19.73 19.18
CA THR A 449 10.44 19.49 20.38
C THR A 449 10.38 18.01 20.74
N GLY A 450 10.44 17.74 22.04
CA GLY A 450 10.18 16.41 22.61
C GLY A 450 9.12 16.52 23.69
N MET A 451 8.86 15.41 24.40
CA MET A 451 7.88 15.37 25.51
C MET A 451 8.04 16.54 26.49
N HIS A 452 9.28 16.93 26.82
CA HIS A 452 9.53 18.07 27.70
C HIS A 452 9.01 19.39 27.13
N GLY A 453 9.29 19.72 25.86
CA GLY A 453 8.81 20.96 25.25
C GLY A 453 7.29 21.01 25.17
N ILE A 454 6.64 19.88 24.88
CA ILE A 454 5.18 19.77 24.91
C ILE A 454 4.63 20.04 26.32
N MET A 455 5.28 19.49 27.36
CA MET A 455 4.86 19.70 28.73
C MET A 455 5.11 21.12 29.21
N GLU A 456 6.22 21.76 28.84
CA GLU A 456 6.43 23.20 29.11
C GLU A 456 5.30 24.04 28.50
N ALA A 457 4.85 23.72 27.29
CA ALA A 457 3.73 24.40 26.64
C ALA A 457 2.38 24.19 27.34
N GLN A 458 2.24 23.19 28.21
CA GLN A 458 1.04 23.04 29.05
C GLN A 458 1.10 23.90 30.31
N HIS A 459 2.31 24.26 30.77
CA HIS A 459 2.51 25.08 31.95
C HIS A 459 2.62 26.58 31.59
N ASP A 460 3.05 26.90 30.36
CA ASP A 460 3.20 28.26 29.84
C ASP A 460 2.45 28.43 28.49
N PRO A 461 1.27 29.08 28.48
CA PRO A 461 0.53 29.37 27.26
C PRO A 461 1.30 30.23 26.25
N ALA A 462 2.15 31.17 26.70
CA ALA A 462 2.97 31.98 25.79
C ALA A 462 4.00 31.10 25.07
N PHE A 463 4.58 30.13 25.78
CA PHE A 463 5.47 29.15 25.16
C PHE A 463 4.76 28.24 24.15
N LYS A 464 3.50 27.85 24.41
CA LYS A 464 2.67 27.13 23.43
C LYS A 464 2.53 27.93 22.13
N CYS A 465 2.21 29.22 22.23
CA CYS A 465 2.13 30.11 21.06
C CYS A 465 3.46 30.19 20.31
N ILE A 466 4.59 30.26 21.03
CA ILE A 466 5.94 30.28 20.45
C ILE A 466 6.23 29.00 19.67
N LEU A 467 5.88 27.81 20.18
CA LEU A 467 6.06 26.57 19.42
C LEU A 467 5.18 26.55 18.16
N ASN A 468 3.91 26.93 18.27
CA ASN A 468 2.99 26.95 17.13
C ASN A 468 3.31 28.05 16.10
N ALA A 469 4.01 29.11 16.50
CA ALA A 469 4.49 30.16 15.61
C ALA A 469 5.72 29.76 14.80
N ALA A 470 6.39 28.65 15.13
CA ALA A 470 7.57 28.19 14.41
C ALA A 470 7.28 27.86 12.95
N ASP A 471 8.31 28.00 12.12
CA ASP A 471 8.26 27.67 10.70
C ASP A 471 8.40 26.15 10.49
N LEU A 472 9.01 25.46 11.44
CA LEU A 472 9.07 24.00 11.50
C LEU A 472 9.18 23.52 12.95
N VAL A 473 8.33 22.56 13.34
CA VAL A 473 8.37 21.89 14.64
C VAL A 473 8.59 20.40 14.43
N VAL A 474 9.81 19.91 14.67
CA VAL A 474 10.15 18.50 14.40
C VAL A 474 10.19 17.64 15.68
N PRO A 475 9.86 16.35 15.59
CA PRO A 475 9.88 15.46 16.74
C PRO A 475 11.31 15.03 17.08
N ASP A 476 11.89 15.58 18.15
CA ASP A 476 13.21 15.19 18.70
C ASP A 476 13.12 14.02 19.70
N GLY A 477 11.97 13.87 20.35
CA GLY A 477 11.73 12.82 21.35
C GLY A 477 11.06 11.57 20.77
N THR A 478 11.55 10.39 21.15
CA THR A 478 10.93 9.09 20.80
C THR A 478 9.45 8.97 21.21
N PRO A 479 8.97 9.54 22.33
CA PRO A 479 7.54 9.53 22.65
C PRO A 479 6.64 10.13 21.55
N LEU A 480 7.12 11.17 20.85
CA LEU A 480 6.36 11.76 19.75
C LEU A 480 6.31 10.86 18.52
N VAL A 481 7.38 10.10 18.25
CA VAL A 481 7.41 9.07 17.20
C VAL A 481 6.44 7.94 17.52
N TRP A 482 6.39 7.47 18.78
CA TRP A 482 5.42 6.46 19.19
C TRP A 482 3.99 6.96 19.10
N LEU A 483 3.74 8.20 19.52
CA LEU A 483 2.44 8.82 19.43
C LEU A 483 2.00 9.01 17.98
N SER A 484 2.90 9.41 17.08
CA SER A 484 2.60 9.52 15.66
C SER A 484 2.21 8.16 15.06
N ARG A 485 2.93 7.08 15.42
CA ARG A 485 2.60 5.70 15.01
C ARG A 485 1.22 5.28 15.50
N PHE A 486 0.92 5.55 16.76
CA PHE A 486 -0.39 5.26 17.35
C PHE A 486 -1.52 6.05 16.67
N ARG A 487 -1.25 7.30 16.27
CA ARG A 487 -2.19 8.19 15.57
C ARG A 487 -2.23 8.00 14.05
N GLY A 488 -1.71 6.88 13.54
CA GLY A 488 -1.84 6.50 12.12
C GLY A 488 -0.83 7.14 11.17
N ARG A 489 0.17 7.87 11.68
CA ARG A 489 1.31 8.42 10.92
C ARG A 489 2.62 7.82 11.43
N PRO A 490 3.01 6.64 10.94
CA PRO A 490 4.18 5.93 11.44
C PRO A 490 5.49 6.59 11.01
N LEU A 491 5.91 7.63 11.73
CA LEU A 491 7.30 8.04 11.76
C LEU A 491 8.12 6.82 12.19
N THR A 492 9.13 6.50 11.42
CA THR A 492 10.07 5.45 11.75
C THR A 492 11.12 5.98 12.71
N ARG A 493 11.55 7.24 12.53
CA ARG A 493 12.60 7.86 13.32
C ARG A 493 12.23 9.28 13.71
N ARG A 494 12.89 9.77 14.76
CA ARG A 494 12.82 11.16 15.24
C ARG A 494 13.82 12.03 14.47
N VAL A 495 13.61 13.34 14.43
CA VAL A 495 14.61 14.31 13.99
C VAL A 495 15.45 14.71 15.20
N TYR A 496 16.54 13.99 15.40
CA TYR A 496 17.37 14.17 16.60
C TYR A 496 18.35 15.34 16.42
N GLY A 497 18.30 16.33 17.31
CA GLY A 497 19.08 17.58 17.17
C GLY A 497 20.58 17.41 16.93
N PRO A 498 21.29 16.55 17.68
CA PRO A 498 22.69 16.26 17.40
C PRO A 498 22.93 15.65 16.00
N GLU A 499 22.03 14.81 15.50
CA GLU A 499 22.16 14.23 14.15
C GLU A 499 21.86 15.28 13.06
N LEU A 500 20.82 16.10 13.26
CA LEU A 500 20.48 17.22 12.37
C LEU A 500 21.65 18.19 12.22
N MET A 501 22.30 18.55 13.32
CA MET A 501 23.45 19.47 13.30
C MET A 501 24.59 18.97 12.42
N LEU A 502 24.96 17.70 12.57
CA LEU A 502 26.05 17.11 11.80
C LEU A 502 25.67 16.98 10.32
N GLU A 503 24.44 16.60 10.03
CA GLU A 503 23.98 16.37 8.66
C GLU A 503 23.86 17.67 7.86
N VAL A 504 23.32 18.73 8.46
CA VAL A 504 23.30 20.06 7.83
C VAL A 504 24.72 20.55 7.59
N CYS A 505 25.61 20.51 8.59
CA CYS A 505 27.02 20.90 8.42
C CYS A 505 27.73 20.09 7.33
N ARG A 506 27.42 18.78 7.21
CA ARG A 506 27.97 17.93 6.15
C ARG A 506 27.51 18.37 4.76
N GLN A 507 26.23 18.72 4.61
CA GLN A 507 25.64 19.15 3.34
C GLN A 507 26.14 20.54 2.91
N THR A 508 26.46 21.39 3.87
CA THR A 508 26.88 22.78 3.63
C THR A 508 28.40 22.99 3.58
N ALA A 509 29.19 21.97 3.91
CA ALA A 509 30.65 22.06 4.01
C ALA A 509 31.35 22.52 2.71
N SER A 510 30.80 22.20 1.54
CA SER A 510 31.37 22.60 0.24
C SER A 510 30.70 23.82 -0.40
N GLY A 511 29.64 24.35 0.22
CA GLY A 511 28.77 25.36 -0.39
C GLY A 511 29.04 26.81 0.02
N GLY A 512 30.08 27.07 0.82
CA GLY A 512 30.39 28.42 1.33
C GLY A 512 29.42 28.96 2.40
N CYS A 513 28.47 28.15 2.84
CA CYS A 513 27.47 28.48 3.86
C CYS A 513 28.13 28.76 5.22
N ARG A 514 27.72 29.87 5.84
CA ARG A 514 28.29 30.45 7.05
C ARG A 514 27.45 30.07 8.26
N HIS A 515 28.05 29.34 9.20
CA HIS A 515 27.39 28.92 10.44
C HIS A 515 27.82 29.78 11.62
N PHE A 516 26.88 30.16 12.48
CA PHE A 516 27.13 30.80 13.77
C PHE A 516 26.70 29.87 14.91
N LEU A 517 27.54 29.71 15.94
CA LEU A 517 27.25 28.86 17.10
C LEU A 517 26.97 29.73 18.33
N MET A 518 25.73 29.76 18.80
CA MET A 518 25.32 30.52 19.97
C MET A 518 24.81 29.60 21.08
N GLY A 519 25.45 29.61 22.24
CA GLY A 519 25.04 28.86 23.43
C GLY A 519 26.12 27.95 24.00
N GLY A 520 25.69 27.03 24.86
CA GLY A 520 26.60 26.24 25.70
C GLY A 520 27.27 27.08 26.80
N ALA A 521 27.99 26.41 27.69
CA ALA A 521 28.81 27.11 28.69
C ALA A 521 30.01 27.82 28.03
N PRO A 522 30.68 28.75 28.73
CA PRO A 522 31.88 29.40 28.21
C PRO A 522 32.90 28.41 27.63
N GLY A 523 33.37 28.67 26.41
CA GLY A 523 34.33 27.84 25.67
C GLY A 523 33.73 26.62 24.95
N VAL A 524 32.47 26.25 25.18
CA VAL A 524 31.83 25.10 24.50
C VAL A 524 31.59 25.40 23.03
N ALA A 525 31.11 26.61 22.69
CA ALA A 525 30.88 26.99 21.29
C ALA A 525 32.19 27.01 20.47
N ASP A 526 33.28 27.50 21.07
CA ASP A 526 34.61 27.55 20.43
C ASP A 526 35.21 26.16 20.21
N GLY A 527 35.11 25.29 21.23
CA GLY A 527 35.52 23.90 21.12
C GLY A 527 34.71 23.15 20.05
N LEU A 528 33.40 23.39 20.00
CA LEU A 528 32.53 22.82 18.99
C LEU A 528 32.90 23.30 17.57
N ALA A 529 33.17 24.59 17.39
CA ALA A 529 33.62 25.14 16.11
C ALA A 529 34.88 24.43 15.61
N THR A 530 35.86 24.21 16.51
CA THR A 530 37.10 23.50 16.19
C THR A 530 36.84 22.05 15.76
N ILE A 531 35.98 21.34 16.49
CA ILE A 531 35.63 19.94 16.18
C ILE A 531 34.89 19.83 14.84
N LEU A 532 33.94 20.73 14.56
CA LEU A 532 33.17 20.72 13.31
C LEU A 532 34.06 21.04 12.11
N LYS A 533 34.95 22.04 12.20
CA LYS A 533 35.93 22.36 11.14
C LYS A 533 36.85 21.19 10.83
N ARG A 534 37.33 20.48 11.86
CA ARG A 534 38.16 19.28 11.67
C ARG A 534 37.39 18.13 11.03
N ARG A 535 36.11 17.96 11.39
CA ARG A 535 35.27 16.86 10.91
C ARG A 535 34.78 17.08 9.47
N PHE A 536 34.55 18.34 9.09
CA PHE A 536 34.05 18.72 7.78
C PHE A 536 34.96 19.78 7.15
N PRO A 537 36.04 19.37 6.47
CA PRO A 537 36.91 20.30 5.75
C PRO A 537 36.09 21.14 4.75
N GLY A 538 36.23 22.46 4.81
CA GLY A 538 35.46 23.42 4.00
C GLY A 538 34.33 24.13 4.75
N LEU A 539 33.90 23.62 5.92
CA LEU A 539 32.84 24.24 6.71
C LEU A 539 33.25 25.63 7.24
N VAL A 540 32.43 26.65 6.95
CA VAL A 540 32.66 28.01 7.42
C VAL A 540 31.91 28.26 8.71
N ILE A 541 32.64 28.39 9.83
CA ILE A 541 32.08 28.94 11.08
C ILE A 541 32.41 30.42 11.13
N ALA A 542 31.38 31.26 10.98
CA ALA A 542 31.46 32.70 10.92
C ALA A 542 31.59 33.38 12.30
N GLY A 543 31.19 32.68 13.36
CA GLY A 543 31.36 33.16 14.72
C GLY A 543 30.81 32.19 15.77
N THR A 544 31.22 32.44 17.01
CA THR A 544 30.84 31.70 18.20
C THR A 544 30.47 32.69 19.31
N CYS A 545 29.50 32.33 20.14
CA CYS A 545 29.15 33.09 21.33
C CYS A 545 28.59 32.15 22.40
N SER A 546 29.08 32.28 23.62
CA SER A 546 28.53 31.57 24.79
C SER A 546 28.06 32.61 25.81
N PRO A 547 26.81 33.09 25.69
CA PRO A 547 26.28 34.13 26.58
C PRO A 547 26.14 33.60 28.03
N PRO A 548 26.19 34.49 29.03
CA PRO A 548 26.01 34.12 30.43
C PRO A 548 24.60 33.54 30.67
N PHE A 549 24.48 32.69 31.70
CA PHE A 549 23.23 31.99 32.04
C PHE A 549 22.16 32.89 32.71
N GLU A 550 22.55 34.09 33.12
CA GLU A 550 21.73 35.09 33.81
C GLU A 550 20.81 35.86 32.84
N PRO A 551 19.74 36.52 33.32
CA PRO A 551 18.90 37.39 32.48
C PRO A 551 19.72 38.52 31.87
N TRP A 552 19.49 38.80 30.58
CA TRP A 552 20.27 39.79 29.85
C TRP A 552 19.67 41.19 30.03
N ALA A 553 20.53 42.18 30.20
CA ALA A 553 20.13 43.57 29.97
C ALA A 553 19.85 43.77 28.47
N GLU A 554 18.90 44.64 28.14
CA GLU A 554 18.50 44.90 26.75
C GLU A 554 19.72 45.20 25.85
N ALA A 555 20.63 46.06 26.31
CA ALA A 555 21.86 46.41 25.59
C ALA A 555 22.77 45.20 25.27
N GLN A 556 22.81 44.18 26.14
CA GLN A 556 23.59 42.96 25.89
C GLN A 556 22.94 42.09 24.81
N GLU A 557 21.61 42.05 24.77
CA GLU A 557 20.85 41.35 23.73
C GLU A 557 20.99 42.05 22.37
N GLU A 558 21.04 43.38 22.35
CA GLU A 558 21.29 44.17 21.14
C GLU A 558 22.69 43.96 20.58
N GLU A 559 23.72 44.00 21.42
CA GLU A 559 25.10 43.74 20.98
C GLU A 559 25.27 42.31 20.48
N LEU A 560 24.57 41.33 21.07
CA LEU A 560 24.56 39.96 20.57
C LEU A 560 23.96 39.86 19.17
N VAL A 561 22.79 40.48 18.95
CA VAL A 561 22.15 40.51 17.63
C VAL A 561 23.03 41.22 16.61
N ALA A 562 23.65 42.35 16.98
CA ALA A 562 24.59 43.08 16.13
C ALA A 562 25.82 42.23 15.78
N THR A 563 26.38 41.51 16.75
CA THR A 563 27.50 40.58 16.55
C THR A 563 27.14 39.45 15.58
N ILE A 564 25.97 38.83 15.76
CA ILE A 564 25.50 37.76 14.88
C ILE A 564 25.32 38.30 13.46
N ASN A 565 24.66 39.44 13.28
CA ASN A 565 24.45 40.04 11.96
C ASN A 565 25.76 40.46 11.29
N ARG A 566 26.73 41.01 12.04
CA ARG A 566 28.07 41.38 11.53
C ARG A 566 28.84 40.17 11.01
N ALA A 567 28.65 39.00 11.61
CA ALA A 567 29.22 37.74 11.13
C ALA A 567 28.58 37.23 9.82
N ALA A 568 27.43 37.78 9.42
CA ALA A 568 26.65 37.42 8.24
C ALA A 568 26.44 35.90 8.08
N PRO A 569 25.87 35.18 9.07
CA PRO A 569 25.63 33.75 8.96
C PRO A 569 24.42 33.44 8.08
N ASP A 570 24.46 32.31 7.40
CA ASP A 570 23.29 31.65 6.80
C ASP A 570 22.49 30.90 7.87
N VAL A 571 23.19 30.25 8.80
CA VAL A 571 22.62 29.35 9.80
C VAL A 571 23.08 29.75 11.20
N VAL A 572 22.15 29.95 12.13
CA VAL A 572 22.45 30.17 13.55
C VAL A 572 22.00 28.97 14.37
N TRP A 573 22.95 28.29 15.01
CA TRP A 573 22.67 27.19 15.93
C TRP A 573 22.52 27.73 17.34
N VAL A 574 21.39 27.42 18.00
CA VAL A 574 21.06 27.91 19.34
C VAL A 574 21.07 26.75 20.35
N GLY A 575 21.96 26.85 21.34
CA GLY A 575 22.24 25.86 22.37
C GLY A 575 21.93 26.35 23.79
N LEU A 576 20.83 27.08 23.99
CA LEU A 576 20.41 27.62 25.31
C LEU A 576 19.56 26.64 26.13
N GLY A 577 18.99 25.62 25.47
CA GLY A 577 18.06 24.67 26.06
C GLY A 577 16.61 25.18 26.06
N THR A 578 15.67 24.24 25.97
CA THR A 578 14.23 24.50 26.05
C THR A 578 13.83 24.90 27.47
N PRO A 579 12.97 25.91 27.67
CA PRO A 579 12.24 26.73 26.66
C PRO A 579 12.99 27.97 26.16
N LYS A 580 14.14 28.32 26.75
CA LYS A 580 14.85 29.59 26.50
C LYS A 580 15.26 29.77 25.04
N GLN A 581 15.70 28.69 24.39
CA GLN A 581 16.16 28.76 22.99
C GLN A 581 15.01 29.10 22.02
N GLU A 582 13.82 28.51 22.18
CA GLU A 582 12.69 28.79 21.29
C GLU A 582 12.13 30.19 21.55
N GLN A 583 12.09 30.61 22.82
CA GLN A 583 11.71 31.99 23.19
C GLN A 583 12.64 33.01 22.55
N TRP A 584 13.96 32.79 22.62
CA TRP A 584 14.95 33.67 22.02
C TRP A 584 14.82 33.70 20.49
N MET A 585 14.75 32.54 19.83
CA MET A 585 14.59 32.47 18.37
C MET A 585 13.32 33.19 17.90
N HIS A 586 12.21 33.01 18.60
CA HIS A 586 10.95 33.66 18.27
C HIS A 586 11.02 35.19 18.40
N ARG A 587 11.64 35.70 19.46
CA ARG A 587 11.83 37.14 19.69
C ARG A 587 12.73 37.79 18.64
N HIS A 588 13.79 37.10 18.22
CA HIS A 588 14.84 37.71 17.38
C HIS A 588 14.78 37.36 15.90
N ARG A 589 13.90 36.44 15.45
CA ARG A 589 13.78 36.12 14.00
C ARG A 589 13.55 37.37 13.13
N GLY A 590 12.82 38.37 13.62
CA GLY A 590 12.60 39.62 12.87
C GLY A 590 13.82 40.57 12.81
N ARG A 591 14.83 40.34 13.64
CA ARG A 591 16.03 41.20 13.78
C ARG A 591 17.30 40.57 13.20
N LEU A 592 17.28 39.26 12.91
CA LEU A 592 18.43 38.51 12.40
C LEU A 592 18.38 38.38 10.89
N GLN A 593 19.55 38.50 10.24
CA GLN A 593 19.69 38.38 8.78
C GLN A 593 19.99 36.95 8.30
N ALA A 594 20.06 36.00 9.23
CA ALA A 594 20.27 34.59 8.93
C ALA A 594 19.06 33.99 8.21
N ALA A 595 19.28 32.98 7.37
CA ALA A 595 18.20 32.26 6.72
C ALA A 595 17.41 31.39 7.72
N VAL A 596 18.12 30.76 8.67
CA VAL A 596 17.50 29.82 9.61
C VAL A 596 18.15 29.81 10.99
N LEU A 597 17.31 29.72 12.03
CA LEU A 597 17.69 29.49 13.43
C LEU A 597 17.30 28.06 13.85
N LEU A 598 18.23 27.31 14.45
CA LEU A 598 18.04 25.90 14.82
C LEU A 598 18.31 25.67 16.32
N GLY A 599 17.25 25.35 17.07
CA GLY A 599 17.34 25.08 18.51
C GLY A 599 17.80 23.65 18.81
N VAL A 600 19.12 23.42 18.90
CA VAL A 600 19.70 22.07 19.05
C VAL A 600 20.14 21.72 20.48
N GLY A 601 20.00 22.65 21.42
CA GLY A 601 20.16 22.43 22.87
C GLY A 601 21.38 21.57 23.22
N ALA A 602 21.13 20.34 23.64
CA ALA A 602 22.15 19.40 24.12
C ALA A 602 23.19 18.97 23.07
N ALA A 603 22.99 19.28 21.78
CA ALA A 603 23.95 18.98 20.73
C ALA A 603 25.32 19.62 20.98
N PHE A 604 25.35 20.82 21.60
CA PHE A 604 26.61 21.52 21.89
C PHE A 604 27.48 20.72 22.85
N ASP A 605 26.93 20.31 23.99
CA ASP A 605 27.65 19.52 24.99
C ASP A 605 28.03 18.11 24.50
N ILE A 606 27.22 17.52 23.61
CA ILE A 606 27.48 16.19 23.05
C ILE A 606 28.63 16.26 22.03
N HIS A 607 28.56 17.18 21.06
CA HIS A 607 29.55 17.26 19.99
C HIS A 607 30.87 17.91 20.42
N SER A 608 30.85 18.74 21.47
CA SER A 608 32.07 19.23 22.12
C SER A 608 32.80 18.17 22.96
N GLY A 609 32.20 16.99 23.17
CA GLY A 609 32.77 15.91 23.97
C GLY A 609 32.57 16.06 25.49
N ARG A 610 31.90 17.12 25.94
CA ARG A 610 31.61 17.35 27.37
C ARG A 610 30.62 16.31 27.94
N ARG A 611 29.72 15.78 27.12
CA ARG A 611 28.72 14.78 27.50
C ARG A 611 28.78 13.58 26.58
N ARG A 612 28.61 12.38 27.17
CA ARG A 612 28.55 11.14 26.39
C ARG A 612 27.18 11.00 25.75
N GLN A 613 27.16 10.70 24.46
CA GLN A 613 25.94 10.36 23.74
C GLN A 613 25.52 8.91 24.05
N ALA A 614 24.22 8.64 24.16
CA ALA A 614 23.73 7.28 24.35
C ALA A 614 24.11 6.38 23.16
N PRO A 615 24.44 5.09 23.41
CA PRO A 615 24.67 4.12 22.35
C PRO A 615 23.49 4.05 21.38
N ARG A 616 23.80 3.80 20.10
CA ARG A 616 22.81 3.86 19.01
C ARG A 616 21.58 2.98 19.26
N TRP A 617 21.78 1.72 19.69
CA TRP A 617 20.68 0.80 19.98
C TRP A 617 19.71 1.37 21.04
N MET A 618 20.24 2.08 22.03
CA MET A 618 19.43 2.66 23.11
C MET A 618 18.66 3.89 22.63
N ARG A 619 19.26 4.72 21.76
CA ARG A 619 18.59 5.87 21.13
C ARG A 619 17.43 5.42 20.23
N GLU A 620 17.67 4.42 19.39
CA GLU A 620 16.69 3.94 18.41
C GLU A 620 15.51 3.22 19.07
N ASN A 621 15.69 2.66 20.28
CA ASN A 621 14.62 2.01 21.05
C ASN A 621 14.01 2.88 22.17
N GLY A 622 14.35 4.17 22.23
CA GLY A 622 13.74 5.10 23.19
C GLY A 622 14.27 5.01 24.64
N GLY A 623 15.43 4.39 24.86
CA GLY A 623 16.07 4.30 26.19
C GLY A 623 16.99 5.49 26.53
N GLU A 624 17.20 6.45 25.63
CA GLU A 624 18.13 7.56 25.85
C GLU A 624 17.81 8.37 27.12
N TRP A 625 16.53 8.53 27.47
CA TRP A 625 16.13 9.28 28.65
C TRP A 625 16.74 8.69 29.93
N LEU A 626 16.80 7.36 30.05
CA LEU A 626 17.36 6.67 31.21
C LEU A 626 18.87 6.88 31.28
N PHE A 627 19.56 6.76 30.14
CA PHE A 627 20.99 7.02 30.05
C PHE A 627 21.35 8.46 30.45
N ARG A 628 20.55 9.43 30.01
CA ARG A 628 20.74 10.84 30.37
C ARG A 628 20.40 11.10 31.84
N LEU A 629 19.35 10.46 32.38
CA LEU A 629 18.99 10.58 33.80
C LEU A 629 20.11 10.06 34.70
N VAL A 630 20.75 8.94 34.34
CA VAL A 630 21.89 8.40 35.09
C VAL A 630 23.10 9.34 35.04
N GLN A 631 23.36 10.00 33.90
CA GLN A 631 24.46 10.97 33.80
C GLN A 631 24.19 12.31 34.50
N GLU A 632 22.94 12.78 34.53
CA GLU A 632 22.56 14.08 35.06
C GLU A 632 21.33 14.00 35.99
N PRO A 633 21.37 13.20 37.08
CA PRO A 633 20.19 12.91 37.88
C PRO A 633 19.61 14.17 38.52
N ARG A 634 20.45 15.05 39.08
CA ARG A 634 20.03 16.32 39.71
C ARG A 634 19.33 17.27 38.75
N ARG A 635 19.67 17.23 37.45
CA ARG A 635 19.13 18.15 36.43
C ARG A 635 17.89 17.59 35.75
N LEU A 636 17.85 16.27 35.48
CA LEU A 636 16.86 15.67 34.59
C LEU A 636 15.76 14.86 35.31
N TRP A 637 15.86 14.63 36.62
CA TRP A 637 14.86 13.84 37.36
C TRP A 637 13.45 14.41 37.21
N ARG A 638 13.27 15.74 37.36
CA ARG A 638 11.95 16.39 37.24
C ARG A 638 11.37 16.23 35.82
N ARG A 639 12.22 16.39 34.80
CA ARG A 639 11.84 16.25 33.39
C ARG A 639 11.33 14.85 33.04
N TYR A 640 11.85 13.79 33.65
CA TYR A 640 11.44 12.42 33.31
C TYR A 640 10.45 11.82 34.30
N LEU A 641 10.68 11.97 35.60
CA LEU A 641 9.88 11.33 36.64
C LEU A 641 8.61 12.11 36.99
N VAL A 642 8.55 13.42 36.70
CA VAL A 642 7.35 14.25 36.91
C VAL A 642 6.64 14.50 35.59
N TYR A 643 7.32 15.08 34.60
CA TYR A 643 6.68 15.42 33.32
C TYR A 643 6.38 14.19 32.45
N GLY A 644 7.11 13.08 32.60
CA GLY A 644 6.82 11.84 31.88
C GLY A 644 5.43 11.28 32.19
N PRO A 645 5.09 11.00 33.46
CA PRO A 645 3.75 10.57 33.84
C PRO A 645 2.66 11.58 33.47
N GLN A 646 2.90 12.88 33.67
CA GLN A 646 1.94 13.93 33.28
C GLN A 646 1.65 13.95 31.78
N PHE A 647 2.68 13.76 30.95
CA PHE A 647 2.55 13.67 29.50
C PHE A 647 1.69 12.46 29.11
N LEU A 648 1.98 11.28 29.66
CA LEU A 648 1.21 10.07 29.37
C LEU A 648 -0.27 10.22 29.77
N PHE A 649 -0.53 10.78 30.95
CA PHE A 649 -1.89 11.05 31.41
C PHE A 649 -2.63 12.03 30.51
N SER A 650 -1.98 13.15 30.14
CA SER A 650 -2.58 14.17 29.27
C SER A 650 -2.86 13.63 27.86
N VAL A 651 -1.94 12.85 27.30
CA VAL A 651 -2.12 12.18 26.01
C VAL A 651 -3.25 11.16 26.05
N ALA A 652 -3.42 10.45 27.17
CA ALA A 652 -4.55 9.54 27.34
C ALA A 652 -5.89 10.30 27.35
N LEU A 653 -5.98 11.41 28.10
CA LEU A 653 -7.17 12.27 28.11
C LEU A 653 -7.50 12.83 26.73
N GLU A 654 -6.51 13.31 25.98
CA GLU A 654 -6.67 13.80 24.60
C GLU A 654 -7.15 12.67 23.68
N SER A 655 -6.53 11.49 23.75
CA SER A 655 -6.85 10.36 22.87
C SER A 655 -8.23 9.76 23.16
N LEU A 656 -8.69 9.83 24.40
CA LEU A 656 -10.05 9.45 24.81
C LEU A 656 -11.07 10.57 24.58
N LYS A 657 -10.67 11.72 24.02
CA LYS A 657 -11.50 12.92 23.82
C LYS A 657 -12.14 13.47 25.10
N LEU A 658 -11.55 13.19 26.26
CA LEU A 658 -12.03 13.64 27.57
C LEU A 658 -11.61 15.07 27.90
N ARG A 659 -10.56 15.58 27.22
CA ARG A 659 -10.08 16.96 27.37
C ARG A 659 -9.53 17.48 26.05
N ARG A 660 -9.87 18.73 25.72
CA ARG A 660 -9.24 19.48 24.62
C ARG A 660 -8.14 20.37 25.19
N PHE A 661 -7.04 20.49 24.46
CA PHE A 661 -5.83 21.21 24.87
C PHE A 661 -5.54 22.41 23.96
N GLU A 662 -6.61 23.09 23.51
CA GLU A 662 -6.55 24.25 22.61
C GLU A 662 -5.60 25.37 23.11
#